data_AF-A0A7D5GJB9-F1
#
_entry.id   AF-A0A7D5GJB9-F1
#
_cell.length_a   1.000
_cell.length_b   1.000
_cell.length_c   1.000
_cell.angle_alpha   90.00
_cell.angle_beta   90.00
_cell.angle_gamma   90.00
#
_symmetry.space_group_name_H-M   'P 1'
#
loop_
_entity.id
_entity.type
_entity.pdbx_description
1 polymer ?
#
loop_
_entity_poly.entity_id
_entity_poly.type
_entity_poly.pdbx_seq_one_letter_code
_entity_poly.pdbx_strand_id
1 'polypeptide(L)'
;MGSFLRTNGGDTNWTLRFGAVLFGAASIMAVAGSVGGMPGLVLGAVLVGGTGTALGHRVDSAHEDVVSNVEAALDESDSAAFDGGFRELDGAFDKRVSENRDLRQRVDELEATLERTTRRNERIESQSERLQEAMQLCAAGQLAHRIDFDEESPLDVADDFNEMMDELEATVRHLKDFITLVVSSSNEVMSGTEEVSEASDQISETIQKIAAGANVQSERLQSVNGEMETLSSSIEEIASLSDEVATLSERTAEVGRQGQEAAKTAIDGLNDMEDGSTEAVEAIETLQSEMEAIDELVEFISDVARETNMLALNANIEATRNSSGDQSGEGFAAVANEVKELAAKSREAAENIEKRIEDVHEKTEVATNTVRETESRVAAHTDSVENALDALDEIAEYAEETNHGVQEMHTAADEQAKSTQQVVALVDETATISDQTSDLAEDVSASAQEQTASLTDVATNTEQLAQNANWLLDTLEMYKARQDVPGMDQQSPTAQVDSPPAATAGAASDTGSPLPGATTPGGAEMSSGSTAEGLASPDDTADEVPSPASETAPETSPDWVTKSNSWPTDESEEFTFGEAADTGGLPTQFQTGMAIDDDSYEAGRRATAQAFDAMDTERVDFCQVFCSPAYEYEAVLEGIRDVIGPDAKLIGASSSGEFTEESVAEGTVTVSLVASDTIEFFTGLGTDLSDGVVGAVNEAIETLPTSVEGYPHLSAINLHDGLAGISDQIAVVTQRNLGHEASFVGGSAGDDLAMEATHVFHDDTIATDSVVIALMASKEPVTIAVGHGHSPISEPVTVTKSEGGTVRELDGRPAFEVWREAVESYLAETDRTIDFDAIEDDSMELLGLLTEFEFGLEEGQGAISDGYKIRWPGLRQKKEGPLDFPVGVPEGTVLRVMHSPPEEQIVSARETANTAIRNAPGEVSGGFVYDCACRSIILGENFDEAVDAMNEELGVPFSGFETYGELCMERGLMSGYHNTTSVVMLLPK
;
A
#
# COMPACT_ATOMS: atom_id res chain seq x y z
N MET A 1 20.73 46.09 -17.35
CA MET A 1 19.94 46.83 -18.36
C MET A 1 18.62 46.09 -18.50
N GLY A 2 17.45 46.56 -18.05
CA GLY A 2 17.11 47.82 -17.42
C GLY A 2 15.87 47.68 -16.51
N SER A 3 15.87 48.56 -15.53
CA SER A 3 14.79 49.07 -14.68
C SER A 3 13.36 48.91 -15.20
N PHE A 4 12.43 48.57 -14.29
CA PHE A 4 11.21 49.37 -14.14
C PHE A 4 10.73 49.40 -12.68
N LEU A 5 10.80 50.60 -12.10
CA LEU A 5 10.19 51.01 -10.85
C LEU A 5 8.70 51.30 -11.06
N ARG A 6 7.85 50.93 -10.10
CA ARG A 6 6.77 51.82 -9.67
C ARG A 6 6.38 51.60 -8.21
N THR A 7 6.22 52.76 -7.59
CA THR A 7 6.06 53.12 -6.18
C THR A 7 4.61 53.10 -5.71
N ASN A 8 4.41 52.81 -4.42
CA ASN A 8 3.53 53.50 -3.45
C ASN A 8 3.89 52.87 -2.08
N GLY A 9 4.26 53.56 -1.00
CA GLY A 9 3.93 54.91 -0.55
C GLY A 9 3.15 54.78 0.77
N GLY A 10 3.80 55.04 1.92
CA GLY A 10 3.10 55.07 3.22
C GLY A 10 3.96 54.95 4.48
N ASP A 11 4.89 55.89 4.69
CA ASP A 11 5.34 56.27 6.05
C ASP A 11 4.21 57.08 6.72
N THR A 12 3.76 56.75 7.94
CA THR A 12 3.76 57.63 9.14
C THR A 12 2.91 57.12 10.32
N ASN A 13 3.57 57.05 11.49
CA ASN A 13 3.16 57.59 12.79
C ASN A 13 1.89 57.08 13.49
N TRP A 14 2.07 56.35 14.60
CA TRP A 14 1.37 56.69 15.86
C TRP A 14 2.37 56.68 17.03
N THR A 15 2.58 57.87 17.58
CA THR A 15 3.37 58.20 18.75
C THR A 15 2.45 58.35 19.97
N LEU A 16 2.94 57.86 21.12
CA LEU A 16 2.76 58.30 22.51
C LEU A 16 1.35 58.60 23.09
N ARG A 17 1.07 58.00 24.26
CA ARG A 17 0.63 58.74 25.48
C ARG A 17 0.78 57.96 26.82
N PHE A 18 1.86 58.32 27.52
CA PHE A 18 1.99 58.82 28.91
C PHE A 18 1.62 58.01 30.18
N GLY A 19 2.64 57.95 31.06
CA GLY A 19 2.54 58.06 32.54
C GLY A 19 3.55 57.18 33.29
N ALA A 20 4.86 57.51 33.38
CA ALA A 20 5.53 58.33 34.41
C ALA A 20 5.75 57.66 35.79
N VAL A 21 6.90 57.96 36.41
CA VAL A 21 7.48 57.56 37.73
C VAL A 21 8.52 56.42 37.57
N LEU A 22 9.83 56.52 37.86
CA LEU A 22 10.67 57.45 38.64
C LEU A 22 12.15 57.39 38.18
N PHE A 23 12.87 58.50 38.42
CA PHE A 23 14.30 58.75 38.23
C PHE A 23 15.06 58.40 39.53
N GLY A 24 16.29 57.87 39.48
CA GLY A 24 17.18 57.86 40.66
C GLY A 24 18.42 56.95 40.63
N ALA A 25 19.50 57.44 40.02
CA ALA A 25 20.92 57.17 40.33
C ALA A 25 21.47 55.72 40.40
N ALA A 26 22.15 55.30 39.34
CA ALA A 26 23.21 54.29 39.40
C ALA A 26 24.57 54.93 39.02
N SER A 27 25.42 55.08 40.02
CA SER A 27 26.88 55.27 39.88
C SER A 27 27.51 54.64 41.11
N ILE A 28 28.32 53.58 40.95
CA ILE A 28 29.66 53.42 41.57
C ILE A 28 30.20 51.97 41.41
N MET A 29 31.45 51.93 40.91
CA MET A 29 32.53 50.93 41.05
C MET A 29 32.48 49.56 40.34
N ALA A 30 33.29 49.47 39.28
CA ALA A 30 34.37 48.47 39.19
C ALA A 30 35.47 48.95 38.22
N VAL A 31 36.63 49.41 38.74
CA VAL A 31 37.94 49.23 38.08
C VAL A 31 39.01 49.20 39.18
N ALA A 32 39.58 48.03 39.44
CA ALA A 32 40.86 47.87 40.11
C ALA A 32 41.78 47.10 39.15
N GLY A 33 42.95 47.68 38.84
CA GLY A 33 43.95 46.98 38.03
C GLY A 33 44.95 47.89 37.34
N SER A 34 45.76 48.62 38.12
CA SER A 34 47.21 48.81 37.92
C SER A 34 47.69 50.11 38.55
N VAL A 35 48.76 49.99 39.35
CA VAL A 35 49.94 50.87 39.44
C VAL A 35 50.57 50.65 40.81
N GLY A 36 51.69 49.92 40.81
CA GLY A 36 52.66 49.96 41.89
C GLY A 36 53.48 51.24 41.81
N GLY A 37 53.79 51.84 42.98
CA GLY A 37 54.69 52.98 43.09
C GLY A 37 54.43 53.84 44.33
N MET A 38 55.20 53.59 45.40
CA MET A 38 55.44 54.44 46.59
C MET A 38 55.69 55.95 46.28
N PRO A 39 55.83 56.86 47.27
CA PRO A 39 55.09 57.09 48.52
C PRO A 39 54.75 58.60 48.74
N GLY A 40 53.79 58.94 49.60
CA GLY A 40 53.68 60.33 50.08
C GLY A 40 52.46 60.66 50.94
N LEU A 41 52.72 60.84 52.25
CA LEU A 41 52.26 61.96 53.11
C LEU A 41 50.77 62.38 52.95
N VAL A 42 49.88 62.33 53.94
CA VAL A 42 50.01 62.82 55.33
C VAL A 42 48.70 62.58 56.09
N LEU A 43 48.86 62.24 57.38
CA LEU A 43 47.94 62.31 58.53
C LEU A 43 46.58 61.58 58.46
N GLY A 44 46.55 60.44 59.16
CA GLY A 44 45.33 59.79 59.62
C GLY A 44 44.67 60.51 60.79
N ALA A 45 43.36 60.26 60.89
CA ALA A 45 42.54 60.51 62.06
C ALA A 45 42.97 59.59 63.22
N VAL A 46 42.88 60.08 64.45
CA VAL A 46 42.62 59.22 65.62
C VAL A 46 41.58 59.91 66.50
N LEU A 47 40.51 59.15 66.73
CA LEU A 47 39.40 59.42 67.63
C LEU A 47 39.82 59.39 69.11
N VAL A 48 39.00 60.10 69.86
CA VAL A 48 38.87 60.23 71.32
C VAL A 48 38.96 58.91 72.10
N GLY A 49 39.46 58.99 73.34
CA GLY A 49 38.92 58.23 74.47
C GLY A 49 39.90 57.31 75.20
N GLY A 50 40.06 57.50 76.51
CA GLY A 50 40.84 56.61 77.37
C GLY A 50 41.39 57.29 78.63
N THR A 51 40.50 57.66 79.54
CA THR A 51 40.79 58.00 80.95
C THR A 51 41.05 56.72 81.78
N GLY A 52 41.91 56.79 82.81
CA GLY A 52 41.99 55.69 83.79
C GLY A 52 43.26 55.57 84.65
N THR A 53 43.45 56.52 85.57
CA THR A 53 43.95 56.35 86.96
C THR A 53 45.19 55.50 87.30
N ALA A 54 46.08 56.03 88.16
CA ALA A 54 46.21 55.58 89.56
C ALA A 54 47.16 56.44 90.43
N LEU A 55 46.61 56.89 91.56
CA LEU A 55 47.17 57.05 92.92
C LEU A 55 48.70 57.11 93.17
N GLY A 56 49.09 58.00 94.10
CA GLY A 56 50.09 57.63 95.12
C GLY A 56 50.81 58.71 95.92
N HIS A 57 50.11 59.38 96.86
CA HIS A 57 50.62 59.98 98.13
C HIS A 57 51.54 61.23 98.06
N ARG A 58 51.53 62.22 98.97
CA ARG A 58 50.84 62.49 100.24
C ARG A 58 51.06 63.98 100.62
N VAL A 59 49.98 64.64 101.05
CA VAL A 59 49.81 65.41 102.31
C VAL A 59 50.71 66.63 102.63
N ASP A 60 50.01 67.74 102.87
CA ASP A 60 50.27 68.97 103.65
C ASP A 60 51.52 69.80 103.32
N SER A 61 51.42 71.12 103.12
CA SER A 61 50.81 72.05 104.07
C SER A 61 50.66 73.47 103.48
N ALA A 62 49.55 74.10 103.87
CA ALA A 62 49.37 75.50 104.30
C ALA A 62 49.77 76.69 103.39
N HIS A 63 48.75 77.53 103.18
CA HIS A 63 48.74 79.00 103.34
C HIS A 63 49.97 79.67 104.00
N GLU A 64 50.21 80.93 103.58
CA GLU A 64 51.25 81.91 104.04
C GLU A 64 52.59 81.75 103.28
N ASP A 65 53.08 82.68 102.44
CA ASP A 65 53.40 84.07 102.77
C ASP A 65 53.33 85.04 101.56
N VAL A 66 52.52 86.10 101.71
CA VAL A 66 52.71 87.43 101.10
C VAL A 66 53.31 88.41 102.14
N VAL A 67 53.92 87.90 103.22
CA VAL A 67 54.59 88.75 104.22
C VAL A 67 55.92 88.11 104.63
N SER A 68 56.99 88.40 103.89
CA SER A 68 58.33 88.42 104.46
C SER A 68 59.21 89.40 103.68
N ASN A 69 59.72 90.39 104.40
CA ASN A 69 60.77 91.34 104.03
C ASN A 69 60.33 92.69 103.40
N VAL A 70 59.44 93.39 104.10
CA VAL A 70 59.73 94.79 104.45
C VAL A 70 60.18 94.81 105.92
N GLU A 71 61.46 94.55 106.12
CA GLU A 71 62.21 95.01 107.30
C GLU A 71 63.64 95.42 106.90
N ALA A 72 63.73 96.17 105.80
CA ALA A 72 64.81 97.11 105.56
C ALA A 72 64.26 98.50 105.89
N ALA A 73 64.19 98.82 107.18
CA ALA A 73 63.88 100.15 107.70
C ALA A 73 65.10 100.67 108.47
N LEU A 74 65.93 101.48 107.81
CA LEU A 74 66.82 102.55 108.28
C LEU A 74 67.32 103.23 106.98
N ASP A 75 66.72 104.30 106.46
CA ASP A 75 66.72 105.72 106.83
C ASP A 75 65.56 106.35 106.00
N GLU A 76 64.83 107.41 106.34
CA GLU A 76 65.04 108.58 107.17
C GLU A 76 63.63 109.17 107.46
N SER A 77 63.50 109.95 108.54
CA SER A 77 62.39 110.84 109.00
C SER A 77 61.34 111.30 107.95
N ASP A 78 60.06 111.53 108.25
CA ASP A 78 59.54 112.40 109.33
C ASP A 78 58.00 112.30 109.48
N SER A 79 57.52 112.93 110.55
CA SER A 79 56.27 112.83 111.32
C SER A 79 54.89 113.32 110.79
N ALA A 80 53.85 112.82 111.49
CA ALA A 80 52.48 113.36 111.74
C ALA A 80 51.44 113.25 110.59
N ALA A 81 50.15 112.93 110.80
CA ALA A 81 49.26 113.15 111.94
C ALA A 81 48.05 112.17 111.94
N PHE A 82 47.41 112.09 113.11
CA PHE A 82 46.37 111.18 113.56
C PHE A 82 44.94 111.73 113.34
N ASP A 83 43.99 110.80 113.28
CA ASP A 83 42.61 110.85 113.80
C ASP A 83 41.42 111.19 112.86
N GLY A 84 40.54 110.20 112.64
CA GLY A 84 39.21 110.36 112.03
C GLY A 84 38.75 109.24 111.07
N GLY A 85 38.42 108.03 111.55
CA GLY A 85 37.90 106.97 110.65
C GLY A 85 37.36 105.68 111.27
N PHE A 86 36.89 105.67 112.53
CA PHE A 86 36.54 104.44 113.26
C PHE A 86 35.02 104.13 113.38
N ARG A 87 34.18 104.57 112.42
CA ARG A 87 32.73 104.26 112.39
C ARG A 87 32.21 103.54 111.14
N GLU A 88 33.08 103.19 110.20
CA GLU A 88 32.71 102.54 108.93
C GLU A 88 33.01 101.02 108.89
N LEU A 89 33.63 100.48 109.95
CA LEU A 89 34.10 99.07 110.03
C LEU A 89 33.09 98.07 110.59
N ASP A 90 32.00 98.52 111.24
CA ASP A 90 31.04 97.63 111.93
C ASP A 90 29.95 97.09 110.97
N GLY A 91 29.56 97.86 109.94
CA GLY A 91 28.56 97.43 108.94
C GLY A 91 29.12 96.53 107.82
N ALA A 92 30.44 96.53 107.62
CA ALA A 92 31.10 95.72 106.59
C ALA A 92 31.33 94.26 107.02
N PHE A 93 31.27 93.96 108.32
CA PHE A 93 31.50 92.62 108.85
C PHE A 93 30.25 91.72 108.74
N ASP A 94 29.05 92.23 109.04
CA ASP A 94 27.80 91.46 108.97
C ASP A 94 27.41 91.06 107.54
N LYS A 95 27.68 91.91 106.54
CA LYS A 95 27.40 91.60 105.13
C LYS A 95 28.26 90.42 104.60
N ARG A 96 29.53 90.35 105.00
CA ARG A 96 30.45 89.27 104.60
C ARG A 96 30.11 87.92 105.25
N VAL A 97 29.47 87.91 106.42
CA VAL A 97 29.04 86.66 107.08
C VAL A 97 27.79 86.07 106.42
N SER A 98 26.88 86.90 105.92
CA SER A 98 25.69 86.44 105.15
C SER A 98 26.07 85.91 103.76
N GLU A 99 26.92 86.61 103.01
CA GLU A 99 27.35 86.19 101.66
C GLU A 99 28.18 84.89 101.68
N ASN A 100 28.93 84.61 102.77
CA ASN A 100 29.67 83.35 102.91
C ASN A 100 28.75 82.13 103.13
N ARG A 101 27.54 82.32 103.68
CA ARG A 101 26.61 81.22 103.96
C ARG A 101 25.90 80.76 102.68
N ASP A 102 25.55 81.70 101.79
CA ASP A 102 24.89 81.44 100.50
C ASP A 102 25.85 80.82 99.47
N LEU A 103 27.13 81.20 99.52
CA LEU A 103 28.19 80.58 98.70
C LEU A 103 28.42 79.11 99.07
N ARG A 104 28.32 78.73 100.34
CA ARG A 104 28.47 77.32 100.76
C ARG A 104 27.32 76.44 100.27
N GLN A 105 26.09 76.95 100.26
CA GLN A 105 24.93 76.21 99.75
C GLN A 105 24.99 75.98 98.22
N ARG A 106 25.51 76.96 97.47
CA ARG A 106 25.75 76.79 96.02
C ARG A 106 26.88 75.82 95.69
N VAL A 107 27.89 75.70 96.55
CA VAL A 107 28.97 74.70 96.39
C VAL A 107 28.42 73.29 96.58
N ASP A 108 27.60 73.04 97.61
CA ASP A 108 26.99 71.72 97.83
C ASP A 108 26.05 71.30 96.68
N GLU A 109 25.29 72.25 96.09
CA GLU A 109 24.38 71.98 94.97
C GLU A 109 25.15 71.74 93.64
N LEU A 110 26.26 72.44 93.44
CA LEU A 110 27.17 72.20 92.31
C LEU A 110 27.92 70.88 92.43
N GLU A 111 28.37 70.49 93.63
CA GLU A 111 29.01 69.18 93.88
C GLU A 111 28.03 68.03 93.60
N ALA A 112 26.77 68.12 94.06
CA ALA A 112 25.75 67.11 93.80
C ALA A 112 25.35 67.01 92.30
N THR A 113 25.43 68.11 91.55
CA THR A 113 25.17 68.13 90.10
C THR A 113 26.36 67.60 89.31
N LEU A 114 27.59 67.92 89.75
CA LEU A 114 28.83 67.40 89.17
C LEU A 114 28.91 65.88 89.34
N GLU A 115 28.57 65.33 90.51
CA GLU A 115 28.52 63.88 90.73
C GLU A 115 27.49 63.17 89.83
N ARG A 116 26.29 63.73 89.65
CA ARG A 116 25.27 63.16 88.74
C ARG A 116 25.71 63.20 87.28
N THR A 117 26.35 64.28 86.85
CA THR A 117 26.82 64.45 85.46
C THR A 117 28.02 63.53 85.19
N THR A 118 28.92 63.36 86.16
CA THR A 118 30.08 62.46 86.06
C THR A 118 29.62 61.01 85.92
N ARG A 119 28.71 60.54 86.79
CA ARG A 119 28.15 59.17 86.67
C ARG A 119 27.39 58.94 85.37
N ARG A 120 26.66 59.95 84.86
CA ARG A 120 25.99 59.87 83.56
C ARG A 120 27.00 59.79 82.40
N ASN A 121 28.07 60.57 82.45
CA ASN A 121 29.11 60.57 81.42
C ASN A 121 29.91 59.26 81.43
N GLU A 122 30.31 58.76 82.60
CA GLU A 122 30.99 57.46 82.75
C GLU A 122 30.11 56.31 82.20
N ARG A 123 28.79 56.39 82.41
CA ARG A 123 27.84 55.41 81.84
C ARG A 123 27.73 55.50 80.32
N ILE A 124 27.66 56.71 79.76
CA ILE A 124 27.64 56.94 78.29
C ILE A 124 28.98 56.51 77.65
N GLU A 125 30.11 56.79 78.29
CA GLU A 125 31.45 56.36 77.83
C GLU A 125 31.51 54.82 77.78
N SER A 126 31.09 54.12 78.84
CA SER A 126 31.04 52.65 78.85
C SER A 126 30.08 52.07 77.80
N GLN A 127 28.90 52.67 77.59
CA GLN A 127 27.97 52.25 76.54
C GLN A 127 28.54 52.50 75.13
N SER A 128 29.25 53.61 74.93
CA SER A 128 29.91 53.94 73.67
C SER A 128 31.07 53.00 73.36
N GLU A 129 31.84 52.58 74.36
CA GLU A 129 32.91 51.58 74.21
C GLU A 129 32.34 50.22 73.78
N ARG A 130 31.24 49.78 74.42
CA ARG A 130 30.56 48.53 74.05
C ARG A 130 29.96 48.56 72.65
N LEU A 131 29.37 49.69 72.24
CA LEU A 131 28.88 49.89 70.88
C LEU A 131 30.03 49.90 69.87
N GLN A 132 31.14 50.56 70.19
CA GLN A 132 32.33 50.59 69.34
C GLN A 132 32.92 49.19 69.15
N GLU A 133 33.00 48.39 70.21
CA GLU A 133 33.47 47.01 70.15
C GLU A 133 32.55 46.15 69.28
N ALA A 134 31.24 46.22 69.49
CA ALA A 134 30.25 45.53 68.68
C ALA A 134 30.30 45.94 67.20
N MET A 135 30.42 47.24 66.91
CA MET A 135 30.59 47.73 65.53
C MET A 135 31.88 47.20 64.90
N GLN A 136 32.97 47.07 65.65
CA GLN A 136 34.22 46.49 65.15
C GLN A 136 34.09 45.00 64.85
N LEU A 137 33.39 44.25 65.71
CA LEU A 137 33.13 42.82 65.49
C LEU A 137 32.23 42.62 64.26
N CYS A 138 31.16 43.40 64.11
CA CYS A 138 30.28 43.36 62.94
C CYS A 138 31.02 43.79 61.66
N ALA A 139 31.87 44.82 61.73
CA ALA A 139 32.72 45.23 60.60
C ALA A 139 33.75 44.16 60.21
N ALA A 140 34.14 43.29 61.14
CA ALA A 140 34.96 42.11 60.89
C ALA A 140 34.16 40.90 60.39
N GLY A 141 32.88 41.07 60.05
CA GLY A 141 32.01 40.02 59.53
C GLY A 141 31.26 39.21 60.60
N GLN A 142 31.39 39.52 61.89
CA GLN A 142 30.66 38.82 62.96
C GLN A 142 29.26 39.40 63.15
N LEU A 143 28.37 39.15 62.18
CA LEU A 143 27.02 39.70 62.17
C LEU A 143 26.12 39.16 63.30
N ALA A 144 26.51 38.07 63.95
CA ALA A 144 25.79 37.50 65.10
C ALA A 144 25.85 38.35 66.39
N HIS A 145 26.73 39.35 66.46
CA HIS A 145 26.92 40.15 67.67
C HIS A 145 25.74 41.09 67.93
N ARG A 146 25.25 41.16 69.17
CA ARG A 146 24.16 42.04 69.61
C ARG A 146 24.56 42.74 70.89
N ILE A 147 24.03 43.94 71.11
CA ILE A 147 24.32 44.76 72.29
C ILE A 147 23.08 44.80 73.18
N ASP A 148 23.28 44.66 74.48
CA ASP A 148 22.22 44.85 75.48
C ASP A 148 22.64 45.91 76.51
N PHE A 149 21.86 46.97 76.64
CA PHE A 149 22.07 48.04 77.61
C PHE A 149 21.03 47.92 78.74
N ASP A 150 21.46 48.19 79.99
CA ASP A 150 20.61 48.09 81.19
C ASP A 150 19.38 49.05 81.15
N GLU A 151 18.29 48.70 81.84
CA GLU A 151 16.93 49.32 81.77
C GLU A 151 16.88 50.84 82.05
N GLU A 152 17.95 51.43 82.59
CA GLU A 152 18.05 52.87 82.89
C GLU A 152 18.82 53.68 81.81
N SER A 153 19.04 53.12 80.61
CA SER A 153 19.68 53.82 79.49
C SER A 153 18.81 54.95 78.93
N PRO A 154 19.34 56.18 78.76
CA PRO A 154 18.60 57.29 78.17
C PRO A 154 18.61 57.29 76.63
N LEU A 155 19.08 56.23 75.97
CA LEU A 155 19.33 56.13 74.53
C LEU A 155 18.88 54.76 74.00
N ASP A 156 18.07 54.73 72.94
CA ASP A 156 17.54 53.53 72.25
C ASP A 156 18.55 52.90 71.25
N VAL A 157 19.83 53.27 71.34
CA VAL A 157 20.88 52.96 70.34
C VAL A 157 21.20 51.46 70.24
N ALA A 158 20.95 50.67 71.29
CA ALA A 158 21.13 49.21 71.21
C ALA A 158 20.05 48.55 70.35
N ASP A 159 18.80 49.00 70.46
CA ASP A 159 17.69 48.44 69.69
C ASP A 159 17.85 48.77 68.20
N ASP A 160 18.14 50.04 67.88
CA ASP A 160 18.43 50.47 66.50
C ASP A 160 19.62 49.71 65.88
N PHE A 161 20.68 49.47 66.65
CA PHE A 161 21.84 48.69 66.19
C PHE A 161 21.47 47.23 65.95
N ASN A 162 20.74 46.60 66.88
CA ASN A 162 20.33 45.20 66.77
C ASN A 162 19.38 44.98 65.59
N GLU A 163 18.45 45.90 65.33
CA GLU A 163 17.55 45.87 64.17
C GLU A 163 18.34 45.97 62.85
N MET A 164 19.28 46.90 62.74
CA MET A 164 20.19 47.00 61.58
C MET A 164 20.98 45.70 61.36
N MET A 165 21.45 45.07 62.44
CA MET A 165 22.17 43.80 62.35
C MET A 165 21.26 42.64 61.91
N ASP A 166 19.97 42.65 62.28
CA ASP A 166 18.97 41.68 61.83
C ASP A 166 18.69 41.82 60.34
N GLU A 167 18.54 43.06 59.84
CA GLU A 167 18.36 43.34 58.41
C GLU A 167 19.59 42.97 57.57
N LEU A 168 20.80 43.25 58.08
CA LEU A 168 22.05 42.86 57.41
C LEU A 168 22.20 41.34 57.36
N GLU A 169 21.89 40.64 58.45
CA GLU A 169 21.90 39.19 58.51
C GLU A 169 20.88 38.57 57.53
N ALA A 170 19.66 39.13 57.46
CA ALA A 170 18.65 38.72 56.50
C ALA A 170 19.07 38.96 55.04
N THR A 171 19.69 40.10 54.76
CA THR A 171 20.20 40.44 53.42
C THR A 171 21.31 39.49 52.98
N VAL A 172 22.28 39.21 53.85
CA VAL A 172 23.36 38.25 53.55
C VAL A 172 22.79 36.84 53.31
N ARG A 173 21.78 36.43 54.06
CA ARG A 173 21.09 35.14 53.84
C ARG A 173 20.40 35.09 52.48
N HIS A 174 19.56 36.07 52.17
CA HIS A 174 18.88 36.13 50.87
C HIS A 174 19.84 36.18 49.69
N LEU A 175 20.99 36.86 49.83
CA LEU A 175 22.04 36.86 48.82
C LEU A 175 22.66 35.47 48.65
N LYS A 176 23.00 34.76 49.76
CA LYS A 176 23.52 33.39 49.70
C LYS A 176 22.52 32.43 49.02
N ASP A 177 21.24 32.54 49.35
CA ASP A 177 20.18 31.71 48.74
C ASP A 177 20.03 32.01 47.24
N PHE A 178 20.01 33.28 46.85
CA PHE A 178 19.94 33.71 45.44
C PHE A 178 21.14 33.24 44.63
N ILE A 179 22.36 33.36 45.18
CA ILE A 179 23.59 32.91 44.52
C ILE A 179 23.59 31.40 44.34
N THR A 180 23.12 30.64 45.34
CA THR A 180 22.99 29.17 45.25
C THR A 180 22.03 28.77 44.13
N LEU A 181 20.91 29.49 44.01
CA LEU A 181 19.98 29.31 42.89
C LEU A 181 20.65 29.61 41.54
N VAL A 182 21.41 30.71 41.43
CA VAL A 182 22.15 31.06 40.20
C VAL A 182 23.15 29.97 39.82
N VAL A 183 23.93 29.44 40.77
CA VAL A 183 24.86 28.33 40.51
C VAL A 183 24.12 27.08 40.03
N SER A 184 23.00 26.73 40.66
CA SER A 184 22.17 25.59 40.25
C SER A 184 21.63 25.77 38.84
N SER A 185 21.05 26.92 38.53
CA SER A 185 20.49 27.22 37.21
C SER A 185 21.57 27.30 36.13
N SER A 186 22.77 27.80 36.45
CA SER A 186 23.90 27.78 35.51
C SER A 186 24.36 26.36 35.18
N ASN A 187 24.40 25.46 36.16
CA ASN A 187 24.73 24.04 35.90
C ASN A 187 23.66 23.35 35.04
N GLU A 188 22.39 23.64 35.28
CA GLU A 188 21.27 23.12 34.47
C GLU A 188 21.34 23.61 33.02
N VAL A 189 21.64 24.89 32.80
CA VAL A 189 21.85 25.45 31.45
C VAL A 189 23.06 24.82 30.76
N MET A 190 24.14 24.55 31.49
CA MET A 190 25.33 23.91 30.92
C MET A 190 25.03 22.47 30.47
N SER A 191 24.31 21.69 31.28
CA SER A 191 23.84 20.35 30.91
C SER A 191 22.94 20.40 29.67
N GLY A 192 21.97 21.32 29.63
CA GLY A 192 21.10 21.48 28.47
C GLY A 192 21.86 21.92 27.21
N THR A 193 22.94 22.69 27.35
CA THR A 193 23.79 23.11 26.22
C THR A 193 24.59 21.93 25.65
N GLU A 194 25.08 21.03 26.51
CA GLU A 194 25.76 19.79 26.10
C GLU A 194 24.81 18.85 25.34
N GLU A 195 23.60 18.65 25.86
CA GLU A 195 22.57 17.83 25.21
C GLU A 195 22.18 18.36 23.83
N VAL A 196 22.02 19.68 23.69
CA VAL A 196 21.70 20.29 22.38
C VAL A 196 22.90 20.20 21.42
N SER A 197 24.15 20.31 21.92
CA SER A 197 25.34 20.13 21.10
C SER A 197 25.44 18.72 20.52
N GLU A 198 25.20 17.69 21.34
CA GLU A 198 25.19 16.30 20.89
C GLU A 198 24.08 16.05 19.85
N ALA A 199 22.89 16.62 20.07
CA ALA A 199 21.80 16.56 19.11
C ALA A 199 22.17 17.26 17.77
N SER A 200 22.86 18.41 17.82
CA SER A 200 23.33 19.11 16.62
C SER A 200 24.37 18.30 15.84
N ASP A 201 25.31 17.63 16.51
CA ASP A 201 26.28 16.73 15.86
C ASP A 201 25.57 15.55 15.16
N GLN A 202 24.56 14.96 15.82
CA GLN A 202 23.76 13.88 15.25
C GLN A 202 22.95 14.34 14.02
N ILE A 203 22.42 15.57 14.06
CA ILE A 203 21.76 16.20 12.90
C ILE A 203 22.76 16.36 11.75
N SER A 204 23.97 16.87 12.02
CA SER A 204 25.02 17.02 11.00
C SER A 204 25.49 15.70 10.39
N GLU A 205 25.52 14.60 11.15
CA GLU A 205 25.82 13.27 10.59
C GLU A 205 24.67 12.76 9.71
N THR A 206 23.43 12.92 10.19
CA THR A 206 22.24 12.45 9.47
C THR A 206 22.06 13.19 8.16
N ILE A 207 22.29 14.51 8.14
CA ILE A 207 22.13 15.33 6.94
C ILE A 207 23.18 15.02 5.87
N GLN A 208 24.41 14.64 6.27
CA GLN A 208 25.43 14.16 5.34
C GLN A 208 25.02 12.84 4.68
N LYS A 209 24.38 11.94 5.43
CA LYS A 209 23.82 10.69 4.87
C LYS A 209 22.68 10.99 3.89
N ILE A 210 21.84 11.98 4.18
CA ILE A 210 20.77 12.43 3.27
C ILE A 210 21.35 13.00 1.98
N ALA A 211 22.34 13.90 2.05
CA ALA A 211 23.00 14.45 0.86
C ALA A 211 23.69 13.34 0.02
N ALA A 212 24.35 12.38 0.66
CA ALA A 212 24.94 11.24 -0.04
C ALA A 212 23.86 10.36 -0.71
N GLY A 213 22.74 10.13 -0.02
CA GLY A 213 21.59 9.39 -0.57
C GLY A 213 20.98 10.08 -1.79
N ALA A 214 20.80 11.41 -1.74
CA ALA A 214 20.29 12.20 -2.86
C ALA A 214 21.20 12.15 -4.10
N ASN A 215 22.53 12.18 -3.91
CA ASN A 215 23.48 12.01 -5.00
C ASN A 215 23.41 10.62 -5.65
N VAL A 216 23.36 9.56 -4.83
CA VAL A 216 23.17 8.18 -5.33
C VAL A 216 21.84 8.03 -6.06
N GLN A 217 20.79 8.69 -5.58
CA GLN A 217 19.49 8.71 -6.25
C GLN A 217 19.58 9.36 -7.64
N SER A 218 20.26 10.50 -7.76
CA SER A 218 20.50 11.18 -9.04
C SER A 218 21.25 10.30 -10.05
N GLU A 219 22.29 9.58 -9.61
CA GLU A 219 23.02 8.62 -10.45
C GLU A 219 22.14 7.46 -10.94
N ARG A 220 21.28 6.92 -10.07
CA ARG A 220 20.35 5.84 -10.45
C ARG A 220 19.29 6.33 -11.45
N LEU A 221 18.78 7.55 -11.28
CA LEU A 221 17.81 8.14 -12.20
C LEU A 221 18.40 8.34 -13.60
N GLN A 222 19.69 8.67 -13.72
CA GLN A 222 20.37 8.71 -15.03
C GLN A 222 20.44 7.32 -15.70
N SER A 223 20.65 6.26 -14.92
CA SER A 223 20.61 4.89 -15.43
C SER A 223 19.22 4.53 -15.95
N VAL A 224 18.17 4.86 -15.18
CA VAL A 224 16.78 4.63 -15.60
C VAL A 224 16.49 5.38 -16.89
N ASN A 225 16.95 6.62 -17.03
CA ASN A 225 16.76 7.38 -18.28
C ASN A 225 17.41 6.68 -19.49
N GLY A 226 18.61 6.10 -19.33
CA GLY A 226 19.24 5.32 -20.40
C GLY A 226 18.50 4.02 -20.75
N GLU A 227 17.87 3.37 -19.77
CA GLU A 227 16.99 2.21 -20.00
C GLU A 227 15.72 2.63 -20.74
N MET A 228 15.14 3.79 -20.43
CA MET A 228 13.96 4.33 -21.12
C MET A 228 14.25 4.70 -22.58
N GLU A 229 15.45 5.22 -22.89
CA GLU A 229 15.88 5.44 -24.29
C GLU A 229 15.94 4.11 -25.06
N THR A 230 16.45 3.06 -24.43
CA THR A 230 16.52 1.73 -25.02
C THR A 230 15.11 1.17 -25.26
N LEU A 231 14.22 1.29 -24.26
CA LEU A 231 12.83 0.86 -24.38
C LEU A 231 12.10 1.58 -25.52
N SER A 232 12.28 2.91 -25.64
CA SER A 232 11.70 3.69 -26.74
C SER A 232 12.14 3.16 -28.11
N SER A 233 13.41 2.77 -28.26
CA SER A 233 13.91 2.21 -29.52
C SER A 233 13.30 0.85 -29.84
N SER A 234 13.06 0.01 -28.82
CA SER A 234 12.38 -1.29 -29.00
C SER A 234 10.90 -1.13 -29.36
N ILE A 235 10.22 -0.13 -28.80
CA ILE A 235 8.83 0.19 -29.15
C ILE A 235 8.73 0.62 -30.62
N GLU A 236 9.65 1.46 -31.10
CA GLU A 236 9.72 1.84 -32.52
C GLU A 236 9.98 0.64 -33.45
N GLU A 237 10.83 -0.30 -33.03
CA GLU A 237 11.10 -1.53 -33.77
C GLU A 237 9.86 -2.44 -33.85
N ILE A 238 9.14 -2.62 -32.73
CA ILE A 238 7.88 -3.38 -32.69
C ILE A 238 6.82 -2.76 -33.60
N ALA A 239 6.67 -1.44 -33.58
CA ALA A 239 5.72 -0.75 -34.46
C ALA A 239 6.07 -0.97 -35.95
N SER A 240 7.35 -0.91 -36.31
CA SER A 240 7.80 -1.17 -37.68
C SER A 240 7.58 -2.63 -38.11
N LEU A 241 7.84 -3.60 -37.24
CA LEU A 241 7.62 -5.02 -37.54
C LEU A 241 6.12 -5.33 -37.67
N SER A 242 5.29 -4.69 -36.86
CA SER A 242 3.84 -4.80 -36.92
C SER A 242 3.32 -4.35 -38.30
N ASP A 243 3.79 -3.21 -38.82
CA ASP A 243 3.40 -2.73 -40.17
C ASP A 243 3.78 -3.72 -41.29
N GLU A 244 4.93 -4.40 -41.17
CA GLU A 244 5.36 -5.43 -42.11
C GLU A 244 4.46 -6.68 -42.05
N VAL A 245 4.07 -7.11 -40.85
CA VAL A 245 3.16 -8.26 -40.67
C VAL A 245 1.74 -7.94 -41.14
N ALA A 246 1.22 -6.72 -40.89
CA ALA A 246 -0.07 -6.27 -41.42
C ALA A 246 -0.10 -6.36 -42.95
N THR A 247 0.93 -5.81 -43.60
CA THR A 247 1.06 -5.84 -45.06
C THR A 247 1.11 -7.28 -45.60
N LEU A 248 1.82 -8.18 -44.91
CA LEU A 248 1.91 -9.59 -45.30
C LEU A 248 0.57 -10.31 -45.13
N SER A 249 -0.16 -10.00 -44.07
CA SER A 249 -1.47 -10.59 -43.75
C SER A 249 -2.52 -10.17 -44.77
N GLU A 250 -2.60 -8.88 -45.10
CA GLU A 250 -3.48 -8.37 -46.17
C GLU A 250 -3.21 -9.06 -47.51
N ARG A 251 -1.93 -9.24 -47.85
CA ARG A 251 -1.54 -9.96 -49.08
C ARG A 251 -1.90 -11.44 -49.03
N THR A 252 -1.86 -12.07 -47.87
CA THR A 252 -2.22 -13.49 -47.68
C THR A 252 -3.72 -13.69 -47.85
N ALA A 253 -4.54 -12.82 -47.25
CA ALA A 253 -6.00 -12.81 -47.43
C ALA A 253 -6.39 -12.63 -48.91
N GLU A 254 -5.74 -11.71 -49.61
CA GLU A 254 -5.97 -11.51 -51.05
C GLU A 254 -5.60 -12.75 -51.89
N VAL A 255 -4.47 -13.39 -51.61
CA VAL A 255 -4.06 -14.63 -52.31
C VAL A 255 -5.01 -15.78 -51.99
N GLY A 256 -5.50 -15.89 -50.74
CA GLY A 256 -6.54 -16.83 -50.35
C GLY A 256 -7.80 -16.67 -51.19
N ARG A 257 -8.34 -15.44 -51.26
CA ARG A 257 -9.52 -15.09 -52.07
C ARG A 257 -9.34 -15.38 -53.57
N GLN A 258 -8.18 -15.07 -54.13
CA GLN A 258 -7.88 -15.42 -55.53
C GLN A 258 -7.86 -16.94 -55.74
N GLY A 259 -7.33 -17.69 -54.77
CA GLY A 259 -7.38 -19.15 -54.76
C GLY A 259 -8.81 -19.68 -54.75
N GLN A 260 -9.69 -19.09 -53.93
CA GLN A 260 -11.11 -19.47 -53.84
C GLN A 260 -11.83 -19.28 -55.18
N GLU A 261 -11.62 -18.15 -55.85
CA GLU A 261 -12.25 -17.88 -57.15
C GLU A 261 -11.77 -18.88 -58.23
N ALA A 262 -10.49 -19.27 -58.18
CA ALA A 262 -9.95 -20.31 -59.04
C ALA A 262 -10.54 -21.70 -58.75
N ALA A 263 -10.69 -22.07 -57.47
CA ALA A 263 -11.31 -23.34 -57.06
C ALA A 263 -12.78 -23.41 -57.47
N LYS A 264 -13.54 -22.32 -57.29
CA LYS A 264 -14.94 -22.22 -57.75
C LYS A 264 -15.07 -22.41 -59.26
N THR A 265 -14.17 -21.80 -60.03
CA THR A 265 -14.12 -22.00 -61.49
C THR A 265 -13.84 -23.45 -61.85
N ALA A 266 -13.02 -24.15 -61.06
CA ALA A 266 -12.74 -25.57 -61.28
C ALA A 266 -13.95 -26.47 -60.95
N ILE A 267 -14.70 -26.16 -59.89
CA ILE A 267 -15.96 -26.84 -59.54
C ILE A 267 -16.99 -26.69 -60.66
N ASP A 268 -17.19 -25.47 -61.17
CA ASP A 268 -18.09 -25.23 -62.31
C ASP A 268 -17.70 -26.11 -63.53
N GLY A 269 -16.40 -26.22 -63.82
CA GLY A 269 -15.91 -27.07 -64.90
C GLY A 269 -16.07 -28.58 -64.65
N LEU A 270 -16.06 -29.03 -63.39
CA LEU A 270 -16.33 -30.43 -63.03
C LEU A 270 -17.82 -30.76 -63.12
N ASN A 271 -18.70 -29.84 -62.73
CA ASN A 271 -20.15 -29.97 -62.91
C ASN A 271 -20.52 -30.07 -64.40
N ASP A 272 -19.91 -29.25 -65.26
CA ASP A 272 -20.07 -29.37 -66.72
C ASP A 272 -19.63 -30.76 -67.24
N MET A 273 -18.62 -31.40 -66.63
CA MET A 273 -18.18 -32.75 -67.00
C MET A 273 -19.13 -33.85 -66.51
N GLU A 274 -19.78 -33.66 -65.36
CA GLU A 274 -20.81 -34.56 -64.84
C GLU A 274 -22.05 -34.55 -65.75
N ASP A 275 -22.53 -33.36 -66.13
CA ASP A 275 -23.62 -33.19 -67.09
C ASP A 275 -23.29 -33.86 -68.44
N GLY A 276 -22.08 -33.64 -68.96
CA GLY A 276 -21.62 -34.27 -70.20
C GLY A 276 -21.50 -35.80 -70.10
N SER A 277 -21.17 -36.33 -68.92
CA SER A 277 -21.13 -37.78 -68.67
C SER A 277 -22.54 -38.38 -68.65
N THR A 278 -23.50 -37.68 -68.05
CA THR A 278 -24.92 -38.07 -68.05
C THR A 278 -25.48 -38.13 -69.47
N GLU A 279 -25.24 -37.09 -70.29
CA GLU A 279 -25.67 -37.06 -71.69
C GLU A 279 -25.03 -38.22 -72.51
N ALA A 280 -23.78 -38.57 -72.21
CA ALA A 280 -23.10 -39.70 -72.86
C ALA A 280 -23.74 -41.05 -72.50
N VAL A 281 -24.17 -41.26 -71.25
CA VAL A 281 -24.90 -42.47 -70.84
C VAL A 281 -26.24 -42.56 -71.59
N GLU A 282 -27.03 -41.49 -71.64
CA GLU A 282 -28.32 -41.47 -72.35
C GLU A 282 -28.17 -41.77 -73.85
N ALA A 283 -27.12 -41.24 -74.48
CA ALA A 283 -26.81 -41.52 -75.88
C ALA A 283 -26.43 -43.00 -76.11
N ILE A 284 -25.70 -43.62 -75.17
CA ILE A 284 -25.34 -45.04 -75.24
C ILE A 284 -26.56 -45.93 -75.01
N GLU A 285 -27.45 -45.60 -74.06
CA GLU A 285 -28.70 -46.33 -73.82
C GLU A 285 -29.64 -46.27 -75.03
N THR A 286 -29.73 -45.10 -75.67
CA THR A 286 -30.45 -44.95 -76.93
C THR A 286 -29.87 -45.85 -78.02
N LEU A 287 -28.54 -45.91 -78.14
CA LEU A 287 -27.87 -46.80 -79.08
C LEU A 287 -28.14 -48.29 -78.78
N GLN A 288 -28.17 -48.69 -77.51
CA GLN A 288 -28.53 -50.07 -77.12
C GLN A 288 -29.96 -50.41 -77.55
N SER A 289 -30.92 -49.51 -77.31
CA SER A 289 -32.32 -49.73 -77.74
C SER A 289 -32.45 -49.84 -79.26
N GLU A 290 -31.73 -49.03 -80.03
CA GLU A 290 -31.68 -49.15 -81.49
C GLU A 290 -31.05 -50.47 -81.94
N MET A 291 -30.04 -50.98 -81.23
CA MET A 291 -29.42 -52.28 -81.52
C MET A 291 -30.36 -53.46 -81.22
N GLU A 292 -31.12 -53.42 -80.14
CA GLU A 292 -32.17 -54.42 -79.84
C GLU A 292 -33.23 -54.47 -80.93
N ALA A 293 -33.67 -53.30 -81.44
CA ALA A 293 -34.62 -53.23 -82.54
C ALA A 293 -34.06 -53.82 -83.85
N ILE A 294 -32.76 -53.65 -84.10
CA ILE A 294 -32.08 -54.28 -85.24
C ILE A 294 -31.97 -55.80 -85.04
N ASP A 295 -31.71 -56.26 -83.81
CA ASP A 295 -31.62 -57.69 -83.48
C ASP A 295 -32.95 -58.42 -83.79
N GLU A 296 -34.09 -57.86 -83.36
CA GLU A 296 -35.43 -58.40 -83.66
C GLU A 296 -35.69 -58.47 -85.17
N LEU A 297 -35.23 -57.45 -85.92
CA LEU A 297 -35.35 -57.43 -87.38
C LEU A 297 -34.49 -58.51 -88.04
N VAL A 298 -33.28 -58.76 -87.53
CA VAL A 298 -32.37 -59.79 -88.02
C VAL A 298 -32.90 -61.19 -87.73
N GLU A 299 -33.49 -61.41 -86.56
CA GLU A 299 -34.18 -62.65 -86.21
C GLU A 299 -35.37 -62.91 -87.15
N PHE A 300 -36.19 -61.90 -87.42
CA PHE A 300 -37.27 -61.98 -88.41
C PHE A 300 -36.75 -62.32 -89.82
N ILE A 301 -35.64 -61.72 -90.25
CA ILE A 301 -35.01 -62.04 -91.55
C ILE A 301 -34.51 -63.50 -91.57
N SER A 302 -33.92 -63.99 -90.48
CA SER A 302 -33.47 -65.38 -90.33
C SER A 302 -34.64 -66.36 -90.43
N ASP A 303 -35.77 -66.02 -89.79
CA ASP A 303 -37.02 -66.79 -89.84
C ASP A 303 -37.62 -66.82 -91.25
N VAL A 304 -37.71 -65.67 -91.93
CA VAL A 304 -38.17 -65.58 -93.32
C VAL A 304 -37.25 -66.36 -94.25
N ALA A 305 -35.93 -66.29 -94.06
CA ALA A 305 -34.97 -67.06 -94.84
C ALA A 305 -35.15 -68.57 -94.61
N ARG A 306 -35.43 -69.00 -93.37
CA ARG A 306 -35.71 -70.41 -93.01
C ARG A 306 -36.99 -70.91 -93.67
N GLU A 307 -38.07 -70.12 -93.61
CA GLU A 307 -39.35 -70.44 -94.23
C GLU A 307 -39.25 -70.46 -95.76
N THR A 308 -38.52 -69.50 -96.34
CA THR A 308 -38.25 -69.44 -97.79
C THR A 308 -37.44 -70.64 -98.25
N ASN A 309 -36.42 -71.05 -97.51
CA ASN A 309 -35.63 -72.25 -97.78
C ASN A 309 -36.50 -73.53 -97.71
N MET A 310 -37.44 -73.61 -96.76
CA MET A 310 -38.40 -74.72 -96.65
C MET A 310 -39.42 -74.73 -97.80
N LEU A 311 -39.96 -73.57 -98.18
CA LEU A 311 -40.87 -73.42 -99.33
C LEU A 311 -40.18 -73.78 -100.65
N ALA A 312 -38.94 -73.32 -100.84
CA ALA A 312 -38.11 -73.64 -102.00
C ALA A 312 -37.75 -75.14 -102.04
N LEU A 313 -37.45 -75.76 -100.89
CA LEU A 313 -37.23 -77.20 -100.79
C LEU A 313 -38.50 -77.99 -101.16
N ASN A 314 -39.66 -77.60 -100.65
CA ASN A 314 -40.95 -78.21 -100.98
C ASN A 314 -41.30 -78.06 -102.47
N ALA A 315 -41.07 -76.88 -103.05
CA ALA A 315 -41.28 -76.61 -104.48
C ALA A 315 -40.34 -77.43 -105.38
N ASN A 316 -39.07 -77.59 -104.99
CA ASN A 316 -38.08 -78.39 -105.70
C ASN A 316 -38.44 -79.90 -105.66
N ILE A 317 -38.91 -80.39 -104.50
CA ILE A 317 -39.44 -81.76 -104.36
C ILE A 317 -40.65 -81.98 -105.27
N GLU A 318 -41.60 -81.04 -105.32
CA GLU A 318 -42.82 -81.16 -106.14
C GLU A 318 -42.55 -81.01 -107.65
N ALA A 319 -41.58 -80.18 -108.05
CA ALA A 319 -41.10 -80.09 -109.43
C ALA A 319 -40.43 -81.39 -109.90
N THR A 320 -39.69 -82.06 -108.99
CA THR A 320 -39.09 -83.38 -109.25
C THR A 320 -40.17 -84.48 -109.34
N ARG A 321 -41.28 -84.35 -108.59
CA ARG A 321 -42.41 -85.30 -108.57
C ARG A 321 -43.27 -85.29 -109.83
N ASN A 322 -43.46 -84.14 -110.48
CA ASN A 322 -44.29 -83.97 -111.69
C ASN A 322 -43.54 -84.22 -113.02
N SER A 323 -42.27 -84.64 -112.98
CA SER A 323 -41.36 -84.78 -114.13
C SER A 323 -41.57 -86.02 -115.02
N SER A 324 -42.65 -86.78 -114.85
CA SER A 324 -42.90 -88.03 -115.60
C SER A 324 -43.60 -87.86 -116.96
N GLY A 325 -43.62 -86.66 -117.59
CA GLY A 325 -44.29 -86.51 -118.89
C GLY A 325 -44.21 -85.19 -119.67
N ASP A 326 -43.58 -84.11 -119.20
CA ASP A 326 -43.47 -82.85 -119.98
C ASP A 326 -42.20 -82.04 -119.61
N GLN A 327 -41.59 -81.33 -120.57
CA GLN A 327 -40.32 -80.57 -120.41
C GLN A 327 -40.43 -79.33 -119.49
N SER A 328 -41.63 -79.01 -119.01
CA SER A 328 -41.92 -77.80 -118.23
C SER A 328 -41.53 -77.87 -116.74
N GLY A 329 -41.22 -79.06 -116.20
CA GLY A 329 -40.88 -79.27 -114.78
C GLY A 329 -39.42 -78.96 -114.40
N GLU A 330 -38.48 -79.09 -115.34
CA GLU A 330 -37.04 -78.84 -115.11
C GLU A 330 -36.73 -77.35 -114.84
N GLY A 331 -37.43 -76.43 -115.50
CA GLY A 331 -37.27 -74.99 -115.30
C GLY A 331 -37.74 -74.51 -113.91
N PHE A 332 -38.82 -75.10 -113.39
CA PHE A 332 -39.32 -74.80 -112.04
C PHE A 332 -38.38 -75.33 -110.94
N ALA A 333 -37.78 -76.50 -111.12
CA ALA A 333 -36.78 -77.04 -110.20
C ALA A 333 -35.50 -76.19 -110.15
N ALA A 334 -35.06 -75.63 -111.29
CA ALA A 334 -33.93 -74.71 -111.34
C ALA A 334 -34.19 -73.42 -110.55
N VAL A 335 -35.37 -72.80 -110.71
CA VAL A 335 -35.77 -71.61 -109.95
C VAL A 335 -35.89 -71.91 -108.45
N ALA A 336 -36.45 -73.06 -108.08
CA ALA A 336 -36.56 -73.46 -106.68
C ALA A 336 -35.18 -73.72 -106.02
N ASN A 337 -34.20 -74.28 -106.75
CA ASN A 337 -32.82 -74.39 -106.26
C ASN A 337 -32.16 -73.02 -106.09
N GLU A 338 -32.37 -72.08 -107.01
CA GLU A 338 -31.82 -70.72 -106.90
C GLU A 338 -32.40 -69.97 -105.69
N VAL A 339 -33.72 -70.07 -105.46
CA VAL A 339 -34.37 -69.48 -104.27
C VAL A 339 -33.87 -70.12 -102.97
N LYS A 340 -33.62 -71.43 -102.98
CA LYS A 340 -33.03 -72.15 -101.84
C LYS A 340 -31.62 -71.65 -101.53
N GLU A 341 -30.78 -71.48 -102.55
CA GLU A 341 -29.42 -70.95 -102.39
C GLU A 341 -29.43 -69.50 -101.92
N LEU A 342 -30.35 -68.67 -102.45
CA LEU A 342 -30.52 -67.28 -102.02
C LEU A 342 -30.97 -67.19 -100.56
N ALA A 343 -31.92 -68.04 -100.14
CA ALA A 343 -32.36 -68.12 -98.75
C ALA A 343 -31.25 -68.58 -97.80
N ALA A 344 -30.40 -69.53 -98.23
CA ALA A 344 -29.23 -69.94 -97.45
C ALA A 344 -28.21 -68.81 -97.29
N LYS A 345 -27.95 -68.01 -98.34
CA LYS A 345 -27.09 -66.82 -98.28
C LYS A 345 -27.69 -65.71 -97.43
N SER A 346 -29.01 -65.50 -97.48
CA SER A 346 -29.71 -64.54 -96.61
C SER A 346 -29.60 -64.92 -95.14
N ARG A 347 -29.71 -66.20 -94.81
CA ARG A 347 -29.50 -66.70 -93.44
C ARG A 347 -28.04 -66.51 -92.99
N GLU A 348 -27.06 -66.86 -93.82
CA GLU A 348 -25.64 -66.62 -93.51
C GLU A 348 -25.33 -65.12 -93.34
N ALA A 349 -25.98 -64.25 -94.13
CA ALA A 349 -25.86 -62.81 -93.95
C ALA A 349 -26.50 -62.33 -92.64
N ALA A 350 -27.66 -62.87 -92.25
CA ALA A 350 -28.31 -62.57 -90.97
C ALA A 350 -27.43 -63.02 -89.78
N GLU A 351 -26.90 -64.25 -89.79
CA GLU A 351 -25.97 -64.76 -88.76
C GLU A 351 -24.71 -63.89 -88.63
N ASN A 352 -24.19 -63.34 -89.74
CA ASN A 352 -23.06 -62.40 -89.71
C ASN A 352 -23.43 -61.00 -89.17
N ILE A 353 -24.68 -60.57 -89.33
CA ILE A 353 -25.17 -59.31 -88.77
C ILE A 353 -25.42 -59.48 -87.27
N GLU A 354 -26.04 -60.58 -86.85
CA GLU A 354 -26.27 -60.97 -85.44
C GLU A 354 -24.96 -60.91 -84.65
N LYS A 355 -23.89 -61.55 -85.17
CA LYS A 355 -22.55 -61.46 -84.54
C LYS A 355 -22.00 -60.03 -84.42
N ARG A 356 -22.27 -59.16 -85.40
CA ARG A 356 -21.84 -57.75 -85.35
C ARG A 356 -22.65 -56.94 -84.34
N ILE A 357 -23.91 -57.29 -84.13
CA ILE A 357 -24.77 -56.69 -83.10
C ILE A 357 -24.26 -57.10 -81.72
N GLU A 358 -23.94 -58.39 -81.51
CA GLU A 358 -23.29 -58.87 -80.28
C GLU A 358 -21.98 -58.09 -79.99
N ASP A 359 -21.10 -57.94 -80.99
CA ASP A 359 -19.86 -57.16 -80.85
C ASP A 359 -20.10 -55.68 -80.50
N VAL A 360 -21.21 -55.09 -80.97
CA VAL A 360 -21.58 -53.70 -80.66
C VAL A 360 -22.20 -53.59 -79.28
N HIS A 361 -22.98 -54.58 -78.85
CA HIS A 361 -23.53 -54.70 -77.50
C HIS A 361 -22.41 -54.74 -76.46
N GLU A 362 -21.42 -55.61 -76.64
CA GLU A 362 -20.27 -55.73 -75.73
C GLU A 362 -19.52 -54.39 -75.64
N LYS A 363 -19.31 -53.70 -76.77
CA LYS A 363 -18.63 -52.41 -76.80
C LYS A 363 -19.41 -51.27 -76.16
N THR A 364 -20.74 -51.26 -76.31
CA THR A 364 -21.59 -50.26 -75.64
C THR A 364 -21.64 -50.50 -74.15
N GLU A 365 -21.69 -51.75 -73.69
CA GLU A 365 -21.61 -52.09 -72.25
C GLU A 365 -20.27 -51.63 -71.64
N VAL A 366 -19.14 -51.87 -72.32
CA VAL A 366 -17.82 -51.35 -71.90
C VAL A 366 -17.80 -49.82 -71.87
N ALA A 367 -18.38 -49.16 -72.87
CA ALA A 367 -18.46 -47.70 -72.91
C ALA A 367 -19.29 -47.14 -71.74
N THR A 368 -20.45 -47.72 -71.45
CA THR A 368 -21.29 -47.33 -70.30
C THR A 368 -20.53 -47.47 -68.99
N ASN A 369 -19.83 -48.60 -68.78
CA ASN A 369 -19.05 -48.81 -67.56
C ASN A 369 -17.91 -47.79 -67.41
N THR A 370 -17.25 -47.43 -68.52
CA THR A 370 -16.19 -46.41 -68.53
C THR A 370 -16.73 -45.02 -68.18
N VAL A 371 -17.91 -44.66 -68.70
CA VAL A 371 -18.55 -43.36 -68.39
C VAL A 371 -18.98 -43.30 -66.93
N ARG A 372 -19.56 -44.38 -66.38
CA ARG A 372 -19.91 -44.46 -64.94
C ARG A 372 -18.70 -44.38 -64.02
N GLU A 373 -17.57 -44.99 -64.41
CA GLU A 373 -16.31 -44.82 -63.68
C GLU A 373 -15.81 -43.37 -63.74
N THR A 374 -15.98 -42.70 -64.89
CA THR A 374 -15.61 -41.29 -65.06
C THR A 374 -16.49 -40.38 -64.19
N GLU A 375 -17.79 -40.59 -64.16
CA GLU A 375 -18.76 -39.90 -63.28
C GLU A 375 -18.34 -40.01 -61.81
N SER A 376 -18.05 -41.23 -61.33
CA SER A 376 -17.58 -41.45 -59.96
C SER A 376 -16.27 -40.72 -59.64
N ARG A 377 -15.36 -40.60 -60.62
CA ARG A 377 -14.09 -39.88 -60.45
C ARG A 377 -14.26 -38.36 -60.47
N VAL A 378 -15.19 -37.86 -61.29
CA VAL A 378 -15.55 -36.43 -61.33
C VAL A 378 -16.13 -36.03 -59.97
N ALA A 379 -17.08 -36.81 -59.43
CA ALA A 379 -17.64 -36.56 -58.10
C ALA A 379 -16.55 -36.49 -57.01
N ALA A 380 -15.64 -37.48 -56.96
CA ALA A 380 -14.54 -37.48 -55.99
C ALA A 380 -13.56 -36.29 -56.16
N HIS A 381 -13.40 -35.79 -57.40
CA HIS A 381 -12.60 -34.60 -57.65
C HIS A 381 -13.32 -33.32 -57.27
N THR A 382 -14.64 -33.24 -57.44
CA THR A 382 -15.47 -32.13 -56.95
C THR A 382 -15.31 -32.02 -55.43
N ASP A 383 -15.51 -33.12 -54.69
CA ASP A 383 -15.33 -33.16 -53.23
C ASP A 383 -13.91 -32.68 -52.83
N SER A 384 -12.88 -33.09 -53.57
CA SER A 384 -11.48 -32.70 -53.28
C SER A 384 -11.23 -31.21 -53.50
N VAL A 385 -11.86 -30.60 -54.51
CA VAL A 385 -11.71 -29.17 -54.81
C VAL A 385 -12.55 -28.32 -53.85
N GLU A 386 -13.72 -28.81 -53.44
CA GLU A 386 -14.52 -28.17 -52.38
C GLU A 386 -13.75 -28.12 -51.05
N ASN A 387 -13.12 -29.22 -50.63
CA ASN A 387 -12.26 -29.20 -49.43
C ASN A 387 -11.09 -28.20 -49.56
N ALA A 388 -10.53 -28.03 -50.76
CA ALA A 388 -9.48 -27.04 -51.01
C ALA A 388 -10.01 -25.60 -51.00
N LEU A 389 -11.26 -25.39 -51.42
CA LEU A 389 -11.94 -24.09 -51.35
C LEU A 389 -12.16 -23.69 -49.88
N ASP A 390 -12.63 -24.63 -49.05
CA ASP A 390 -12.85 -24.41 -47.62
C ASP A 390 -11.53 -24.08 -46.91
N ALA A 391 -10.46 -24.84 -47.19
CA ALA A 391 -9.13 -24.54 -46.63
C ALA A 391 -8.59 -23.16 -47.05
N LEU A 392 -8.91 -22.68 -48.25
CA LEU A 392 -8.53 -21.34 -48.72
C LEU A 392 -9.37 -20.23 -48.06
N ASP A 393 -10.60 -20.53 -47.64
CA ASP A 393 -11.44 -19.64 -46.82
C ASP A 393 -10.86 -19.48 -45.42
N GLU A 394 -10.54 -20.60 -44.76
CA GLU A 394 -9.89 -20.58 -43.45
C GLU A 394 -8.56 -19.79 -43.50
N ILE A 395 -7.74 -19.96 -44.54
CA ILE A 395 -6.49 -19.19 -44.69
C ILE A 395 -6.76 -17.68 -44.81
N ALA A 396 -7.81 -17.29 -45.53
CA ALA A 396 -8.16 -15.88 -45.68
C ALA A 396 -8.67 -15.30 -44.36
N GLU A 397 -9.48 -16.06 -43.61
CA GLU A 397 -9.98 -15.69 -42.28
C GLU A 397 -8.84 -15.56 -41.26
N TYR A 398 -7.95 -16.54 -41.15
CA TYR A 398 -6.79 -16.47 -40.26
C TYR A 398 -5.87 -15.29 -40.59
N ALA A 399 -5.75 -14.92 -41.88
CA ALA A 399 -4.98 -13.75 -42.27
C ALA A 399 -5.65 -12.43 -41.86
N GLU A 400 -6.99 -12.35 -41.90
CA GLU A 400 -7.74 -11.19 -41.40
C GLU A 400 -7.66 -11.07 -39.88
N GLU A 401 -7.76 -12.19 -39.16
CA GLU A 401 -7.57 -12.25 -37.71
C GLU A 401 -6.14 -11.83 -37.31
N THR A 402 -5.13 -12.32 -38.04
CA THR A 402 -3.74 -11.90 -37.83
C THR A 402 -3.59 -10.39 -38.03
N ASN A 403 -4.21 -9.83 -39.07
CA ASN A 403 -4.18 -8.38 -39.30
C ASN A 403 -4.87 -7.60 -38.18
N HIS A 404 -5.97 -8.12 -37.62
CA HIS A 404 -6.62 -7.53 -36.46
C HIS A 404 -5.68 -7.49 -35.24
N GLY A 405 -5.07 -8.63 -34.87
CA GLY A 405 -4.12 -8.68 -33.75
C GLY A 405 -2.92 -7.76 -33.94
N VAL A 406 -2.47 -7.54 -35.17
CA VAL A 406 -1.39 -6.58 -35.48
C VAL A 406 -1.83 -5.12 -35.26
N GLN A 407 -3.10 -4.77 -35.54
CA GLN A 407 -3.62 -3.42 -35.23
C GLN A 407 -3.69 -3.19 -33.71
N GLU A 408 -4.01 -4.23 -32.93
CA GLU A 408 -3.95 -4.17 -31.47
C GLU A 408 -2.52 -3.97 -30.98
N MET A 409 -1.53 -4.66 -31.56
CA MET A 409 -0.10 -4.43 -31.27
C MET A 409 0.34 -2.99 -31.57
N HIS A 410 -0.17 -2.38 -32.65
CA HIS A 410 0.13 -0.98 -32.97
C HIS A 410 -0.43 -0.03 -31.90
N THR A 411 -1.66 -0.27 -31.43
CA THR A 411 -2.26 0.50 -30.34
C THR A 411 -1.44 0.35 -29.06
N ALA A 412 -1.05 -0.88 -28.70
CA ALA A 412 -0.22 -1.16 -27.54
C ALA A 412 1.15 -0.47 -27.60
N ALA A 413 1.79 -0.46 -28.77
CA ALA A 413 3.07 0.22 -28.98
C ALA A 413 2.95 1.74 -28.80
N ASP A 414 1.87 2.36 -29.28
CA ASP A 414 1.63 3.81 -29.11
C ASP A 414 1.38 4.18 -27.64
N GLU A 415 0.61 3.35 -26.92
CA GLU A 415 0.40 3.50 -25.48
C GLU A 415 1.69 3.33 -24.67
N GLN A 416 2.51 2.33 -25.00
CA GLN A 416 3.82 2.14 -24.38
C GLN A 416 4.76 3.32 -24.65
N ALA A 417 4.72 3.91 -25.85
CA ALA A 417 5.51 5.10 -26.17
C ALA A 417 5.08 6.28 -25.29
N LYS A 418 3.77 6.50 -25.13
CA LYS A 418 3.21 7.54 -24.26
C LYS A 418 3.57 7.33 -22.79
N SER A 419 3.46 6.09 -22.28
CA SER A 419 3.83 5.73 -20.92
C SER A 419 5.32 5.95 -20.67
N THR A 420 6.18 5.56 -21.62
CA THR A 420 7.63 5.79 -21.55
C THR A 420 7.95 7.28 -21.44
N GLN A 421 7.27 8.14 -22.21
CA GLN A 421 7.43 9.60 -22.11
C GLN A 421 7.00 10.16 -20.73
N GLN A 422 5.95 9.60 -20.13
CA GLN A 422 5.51 9.99 -18.78
C GLN A 422 6.54 9.57 -17.73
N VAL A 423 7.10 8.36 -17.83
CA VAL A 423 8.16 7.89 -16.93
C VAL A 423 9.39 8.77 -17.03
N VAL A 424 9.82 9.14 -18.24
CA VAL A 424 10.94 10.08 -18.43
C VAL A 424 10.67 11.42 -17.74
N ALA A 425 9.45 11.97 -17.86
CA ALA A 425 9.10 13.22 -17.18
C ALA A 425 9.16 13.10 -15.64
N LEU A 426 8.71 11.97 -15.08
CA LEU A 426 8.79 11.69 -13.65
C LEU A 426 10.24 11.52 -13.17
N VAL A 427 11.09 10.89 -13.98
CA VAL A 427 12.53 10.74 -13.72
C VAL A 427 13.20 12.10 -13.66
N ASP A 428 12.92 13.00 -14.61
CA ASP A 428 13.44 14.36 -14.64
C ASP A 428 12.98 15.19 -13.42
N GLU A 429 11.71 15.07 -13.04
CA GLU A 429 11.17 15.73 -11.84
C GLU A 429 11.85 15.20 -10.57
N THR A 430 12.00 13.89 -10.44
CA THR A 430 12.65 13.26 -9.28
C THR A 430 14.13 13.61 -9.20
N ALA A 431 14.81 13.73 -10.34
CA ALA A 431 16.21 14.18 -10.39
C ALA A 431 16.32 15.62 -9.88
N THR A 432 15.39 16.50 -10.29
CA THR A 432 15.31 17.88 -9.79
C THR A 432 15.09 17.93 -8.28
N ILE A 433 14.21 17.08 -7.74
CA ILE A 433 13.96 16.98 -6.29
C ILE A 433 15.21 16.47 -5.55
N SER A 434 15.95 15.54 -6.15
CA SER A 434 17.18 14.99 -5.57
C SER A 434 18.26 16.09 -5.44
N ASP A 435 18.44 16.90 -6.50
CA ASP A 435 19.34 18.06 -6.48
C ASP A 435 18.94 19.07 -5.39
N GLN A 436 17.65 19.42 -5.32
CA GLN A 436 17.12 20.32 -4.28
C GLN A 436 17.31 19.76 -2.85
N THR A 437 17.17 18.45 -2.68
CA THR A 437 17.38 17.77 -1.40
C THR A 437 18.84 17.83 -0.98
N SER A 438 19.77 17.69 -1.92
CA SER A 438 21.21 17.87 -1.67
C SER A 438 21.52 19.30 -1.24
N ASP A 439 21.00 20.31 -1.95
CA ASP A 439 21.19 21.72 -1.61
C ASP A 439 20.64 22.05 -0.20
N LEU A 440 19.41 21.58 0.11
CA LEU A 440 18.79 21.80 1.41
C LEU A 440 19.57 21.10 2.53
N ALA A 441 20.13 19.92 2.25
CA ALA A 441 20.97 19.19 3.20
C ALA A 441 22.26 19.96 3.53
N GLU A 442 22.87 20.64 2.55
CA GLU A 442 24.01 21.53 2.79
C GLU A 442 23.63 22.73 3.68
N ASP A 443 22.50 23.37 3.43
CA ASP A 443 22.00 24.52 4.22
C ASP A 443 21.70 24.14 5.69
N VAL A 444 21.09 22.97 5.91
CA VAL A 444 20.80 22.46 7.26
C VAL A 444 22.10 22.09 7.98
N SER A 445 23.08 21.50 7.27
CA SER A 445 24.40 21.19 7.83
C SER A 445 25.12 22.46 8.29
N ALA A 446 25.10 23.52 7.48
CA ALA A 446 25.68 24.82 7.84
C ALA A 446 24.98 25.41 9.08
N SER A 447 23.66 25.34 9.13
CA SER A 447 22.87 25.84 10.27
C SER A 447 23.18 25.09 11.58
N ALA A 448 23.33 23.77 11.52
CA ALA A 448 23.71 22.94 12.68
C ALA A 448 25.12 23.29 13.20
N GLN A 449 26.06 23.60 12.30
CA GLN A 449 27.41 24.07 12.67
C GLN A 449 27.37 25.45 13.34
N GLU A 450 26.57 26.39 12.81
CA GLU A 450 26.38 27.71 13.43
C GLU A 450 25.72 27.63 14.81
N GLN A 451 24.76 26.72 14.98
CA GLN A 451 24.12 26.44 16.26
C GLN A 451 25.12 25.92 17.29
N THR A 452 25.97 24.95 16.90
CA THR A 452 27.02 24.39 17.77
C THR A 452 28.02 25.47 18.20
N ALA A 453 28.41 26.36 17.28
CA ALA A 453 29.26 27.51 17.61
C ALA A 453 28.59 28.45 18.63
N SER A 454 27.29 28.74 18.45
CA SER A 454 26.53 29.60 19.37
C SER A 454 26.37 28.97 20.76
N LEU A 455 26.19 27.65 20.84
CA LEU A 455 26.10 26.90 22.10
C LEU A 455 27.43 26.94 22.87
N THR A 456 28.56 26.91 22.17
CA THR A 456 29.88 27.08 22.79
C THR A 456 30.01 28.42 23.51
N ASP A 457 29.48 29.50 22.91
CA ASP A 457 29.44 30.82 23.54
C ASP A 457 28.51 30.86 24.77
N VAL A 458 27.35 30.20 24.69
CA VAL A 458 26.41 30.08 25.83
C VAL A 458 27.05 29.30 26.98
N ALA A 459 27.70 28.17 26.70
CA ALA A 459 28.41 27.38 27.70
C ALA A 459 29.50 28.21 28.38
N THR A 460 30.33 28.91 27.60
CA THR A 460 31.41 29.77 28.12
C THR A 460 30.88 30.88 29.03
N ASN A 461 29.81 31.57 28.62
CA ASN A 461 29.21 32.65 29.41
C ASN A 461 28.55 32.14 30.68
N THR A 462 27.92 30.96 30.61
CA THR A 462 27.27 30.31 31.76
C THR A 462 28.29 29.80 32.77
N GLU A 463 29.42 29.25 32.31
CA GLU A 463 30.54 28.87 33.16
C GLU A 463 31.11 30.09 33.90
N GLN A 464 31.32 31.21 33.19
CA GLN A 464 31.76 32.46 33.82
C GLN A 464 30.77 32.97 34.87
N LEU A 465 29.46 32.86 34.60
CA LEU A 465 28.43 33.23 35.56
C LEU A 465 28.48 32.36 36.82
N ALA A 466 28.61 31.04 36.66
CA ALA A 466 28.76 30.10 37.77
C ALA A 466 30.03 30.38 38.58
N GLN A 467 31.16 30.67 37.93
CA GLN A 467 32.41 31.04 38.60
C GLN A 467 32.26 32.33 39.41
N ASN A 468 31.64 33.37 38.85
CA ASN A 468 31.38 34.63 39.53
C ASN A 468 30.43 34.45 40.73
N ALA A 469 29.39 33.62 40.58
CA ALA A 469 28.45 33.30 41.64
C ALA A 469 29.15 32.54 42.79
N ASN A 470 29.98 31.55 42.48
CA ASN A 470 30.77 30.83 43.49
C ASN A 470 31.77 31.74 44.22
N TRP A 471 32.44 32.65 43.50
CA TRP A 471 33.32 33.64 44.12
C TRP A 471 32.56 34.57 45.09
N LEU A 472 31.35 34.98 44.72
CA LEU A 472 30.50 35.80 45.59
C LEU A 472 30.04 35.02 46.82
N LEU A 473 29.73 33.73 46.68
CA LEU A 473 29.39 32.84 47.78
C LEU A 473 30.55 32.73 48.79
N ASP A 474 31.77 32.45 48.32
CA ASP A 474 33.00 32.38 49.14
C ASP A 474 33.26 33.70 49.89
N THR A 475 33.07 34.83 49.20
CA THR A 475 33.19 36.17 49.82
C THR A 475 32.15 36.38 50.93
N LEU A 476 30.93 35.85 50.77
CA LEU A 476 29.87 35.95 51.78
C LEU A 476 30.04 34.98 52.95
N GLU A 477 30.88 33.94 52.84
CA GLU A 477 31.19 33.02 53.95
C GLU A 477 31.96 33.69 55.10
N MET A 478 32.65 34.79 54.81
CA MET A 478 33.32 35.64 55.81
C MET A 478 32.32 36.28 56.79
N TYR A 479 31.06 36.46 56.38
CA TYR A 479 30.01 37.01 57.22
C TYR A 479 29.29 35.90 57.98
N LYS A 480 29.42 35.90 59.31
CA LYS A 480 28.85 34.91 60.24
C LYS A 480 27.57 35.44 60.88
N ALA A 481 26.45 34.89 60.45
CA ALA A 481 25.11 35.10 61.01
C ALA A 481 24.93 34.35 62.34
N ARG A 482 23.84 34.58 63.09
CA ARG A 482 23.59 33.88 64.37
C ARG A 482 23.54 32.36 64.20
N GLN A 483 23.02 31.89 63.07
CA GLN A 483 22.93 30.47 62.71
C GLN A 483 24.30 29.83 62.40
N ASP A 484 25.32 30.64 62.09
CA ASP A 484 26.68 30.17 61.77
C ASP A 484 27.57 30.03 63.02
N VAL A 485 27.08 30.43 64.21
CA VAL A 485 27.83 30.43 65.47
C VAL A 485 27.30 29.34 66.43
N PRO A 486 28.10 28.32 66.78
CA PRO A 486 27.65 27.23 67.64
C PRO A 486 27.19 27.72 69.03
N GLY A 487 25.93 27.47 69.39
CA GLY A 487 25.39 27.68 70.75
C GLY A 487 24.62 28.99 70.99
N MET A 488 24.32 29.79 69.95
CA MET A 488 23.52 31.02 70.08
C MET A 488 22.01 30.86 69.76
N ASP A 489 21.52 29.61 69.63
CA ASP A 489 20.10 29.31 69.43
C ASP A 489 19.27 29.56 70.70
N GLN A 490 18.81 30.80 70.94
CA GLN A 490 17.57 31.03 71.70
C GLN A 490 16.79 32.23 71.16
N GLN A 491 15.52 31.93 70.82
CA GLN A 491 14.36 32.81 70.62
C GLN A 491 14.19 33.49 69.24
N SER A 492 13.49 32.77 68.36
CA SER A 492 12.67 33.35 67.30
C SER A 492 11.53 34.19 67.88
N PRO A 493 11.27 35.40 67.38
CA PRO A 493 9.92 35.91 67.26
C PRO A 493 9.30 35.29 66.00
N THR A 494 8.16 34.62 66.15
CA THR A 494 7.28 34.29 65.03
C THR A 494 6.81 35.59 64.36
N ALA A 495 7.47 35.98 63.27
CA ALA A 495 6.92 36.93 62.30
C ALA A 495 6.31 36.12 61.16
N GLN A 496 5.01 36.31 60.93
CA GLN A 496 4.34 35.87 59.71
C GLN A 496 5.07 36.50 58.51
N VAL A 497 5.80 35.70 57.76
CA VAL A 497 6.19 36.04 56.40
C VAL A 497 5.03 35.61 55.52
N ASP A 498 4.34 36.58 54.94
CA ASP A 498 3.42 36.33 53.84
C ASP A 498 4.14 35.50 52.79
N SER A 499 3.56 34.36 52.45
CA SER A 499 4.05 33.53 51.35
C SER A 499 4.12 34.39 50.08
N PRO A 500 5.21 34.31 49.28
CA PRO A 500 5.13 34.79 47.91
C PRO A 500 3.96 34.06 47.23
N PRO A 501 3.20 34.72 46.35
CA PRO A 501 2.03 34.12 45.75
C PRO A 501 2.47 32.83 45.04
N ALA A 502 1.79 31.74 45.38
CA ALA A 502 1.81 30.54 44.58
C ALA A 502 1.44 30.93 43.14
N ALA A 503 2.41 30.88 42.24
CA ALA A 503 2.14 30.88 40.81
C ALA A 503 1.62 29.48 40.44
N THR A 504 0.39 29.20 40.85
CA THR A 504 -0.44 28.18 40.21
C THR A 504 -1.50 28.90 39.40
N ALA A 505 -1.31 28.93 38.08
CA ALA A 505 -2.34 28.54 37.11
C ALA A 505 -1.91 28.99 35.71
N GLY A 506 -1.51 28.00 34.92
CA GLY A 506 -1.51 28.03 33.48
C GLY A 506 -1.78 26.62 32.95
N ALA A 507 -2.76 25.92 33.55
CA ALA A 507 -3.40 24.80 32.87
C ALA A 507 -4.11 25.40 31.64
N ALA A 508 -3.48 25.24 30.48
CA ALA A 508 -4.19 25.35 29.22
C ALA A 508 -4.98 24.05 29.03
N SER A 509 -6.29 24.22 29.03
CA SER A 509 -7.27 23.23 28.62
C SER A 509 -6.97 22.70 27.24
N ASP A 510 -7.01 21.38 27.14
CA ASP A 510 -7.35 20.61 25.96
C ASP A 510 -8.63 21.17 25.30
N THR A 511 -8.55 21.49 23.99
CA THR A 511 -9.53 21.19 22.93
C THR A 511 -9.04 21.78 21.60
N GLY A 512 -8.74 20.95 20.60
CA GLY A 512 -8.73 21.40 19.19
C GLY A 512 -7.76 20.72 18.20
N SER A 513 -7.94 19.41 17.97
CA SER A 513 -7.71 18.64 16.73
C SER A 513 -6.32 18.56 16.02
N PRO A 514 -6.05 17.45 15.31
CA PRO A 514 -4.70 16.99 14.96
C PRO A 514 -4.34 17.17 13.47
N LEU A 515 -3.04 17.20 13.16
CA LEU A 515 -2.44 16.85 11.85
C LEU A 515 -1.00 16.32 12.08
N PRO A 516 -0.42 15.54 11.14
CA PRO A 516 0.22 14.24 11.43
C PRO A 516 1.73 14.18 11.18
N GLY A 517 2.35 13.07 11.57
CA GLY A 517 3.54 12.52 10.90
C GLY A 517 4.88 12.68 11.64
N ALA A 518 5.29 11.65 12.37
CA ALA A 518 6.67 11.14 12.48
C ALA A 518 6.72 10.09 13.60
N THR A 519 6.37 8.84 13.27
CA THR A 519 6.64 7.69 14.12
C THR A 519 8.14 7.44 14.17
N THR A 520 8.66 7.52 15.39
CA THR A 520 9.98 7.06 15.81
C THR A 520 10.03 5.53 15.77
N PRO A 521 11.17 4.90 15.43
CA PRO A 521 11.34 3.47 15.65
C PRO A 521 11.66 3.19 17.11
N GLY A 522 10.84 2.35 17.75
CA GLY A 522 11.12 1.77 19.06
C GLY A 522 12.21 0.71 18.96
N GLY A 523 13.37 0.98 19.56
CA GLY A 523 14.41 -0.02 19.80
C GLY A 523 14.08 -0.84 21.03
N ALA A 524 13.73 -2.11 20.83
CA ALA A 524 13.69 -3.11 21.89
C ALA A 524 15.11 -3.55 22.25
N GLU A 525 15.40 -3.56 23.55
CA GLU A 525 16.62 -4.11 24.14
C GLU A 525 16.78 -5.60 23.76
N MET A 526 17.87 -5.93 23.06
CA MET A 526 18.36 -7.30 22.95
C MET A 526 19.85 -7.36 23.31
N SER A 527 20.08 -8.06 24.40
CA SER A 527 21.34 -8.60 24.91
C SER A 527 22.33 -9.01 23.82
N SER A 528 23.55 -8.46 23.86
CA SER A 528 24.71 -9.10 23.24
C SER A 528 25.86 -9.22 24.26
N GLY A 529 26.22 -10.47 24.54
CA GLY A 529 27.46 -10.84 25.21
C GLY A 529 28.48 -11.30 24.19
N SER A 530 29.74 -10.88 24.37
CA SER A 530 31.00 -11.55 23.99
C SER A 530 31.17 -11.87 22.48
N THR A 531 32.24 -11.50 21.76
CA THR A 531 33.67 -11.49 22.08
C THR A 531 34.41 -10.82 20.93
N ALA A 532 35.53 -10.16 21.25
CA ALA A 532 36.47 -9.59 20.31
C ALA A 532 37.56 -10.59 19.88
N GLU A 533 37.81 -10.70 18.58
CA GLU A 533 39.07 -11.03 17.90
C GLU A 533 38.95 -10.35 16.52
N GLY A 534 39.87 -9.55 15.94
CA GLY A 534 41.30 -9.43 16.10
C GLY A 534 41.96 -9.74 14.74
N LEU A 535 42.70 -8.77 14.17
CA LEU A 535 43.65 -8.84 13.05
C LEU A 535 43.02 -8.67 11.64
N ALA A 536 43.63 -8.04 10.63
CA ALA A 536 44.73 -7.11 10.43
C ALA A 536 44.72 -6.76 8.92
N SER A 537 44.96 -5.51 8.52
CA SER A 537 45.29 -5.16 7.11
C SER A 537 46.63 -5.79 6.69
N PRO A 538 46.88 -6.01 5.38
CA PRO A 538 47.74 -5.03 4.70
C PRO A 538 47.54 -4.84 3.17
N ASP A 539 48.05 -3.68 2.74
CA ASP A 539 48.82 -3.36 1.52
C ASP A 539 48.19 -3.21 0.13
N ASP A 540 48.45 -2.00 -0.38
CA ASP A 540 48.55 -1.52 -1.76
C ASP A 540 49.27 -2.49 -2.72
N THR A 541 48.80 -2.56 -3.97
CA THR A 541 49.61 -2.10 -5.12
C THR A 541 48.73 -1.90 -6.36
N ALA A 542 49.00 -0.78 -7.02
CA ALA A 542 48.44 -0.32 -8.27
C ALA A 542 48.80 -1.23 -9.47
N ASP A 543 47.95 -1.23 -10.49
CA ASP A 543 48.40 -1.29 -11.88
C ASP A 543 47.48 -0.48 -12.79
N GLU A 544 48.13 0.21 -13.72
CA GLU A 544 47.66 1.31 -14.56
C GLU A 544 46.68 0.89 -15.67
N VAL A 545 45.66 1.71 -15.91
CA VAL A 545 44.87 1.71 -17.15
C VAL A 545 45.24 2.96 -17.97
N PRO A 546 45.77 2.84 -19.20
CA PRO A 546 45.83 3.96 -20.11
C PRO A 546 44.61 4.02 -21.05
N SER A 547 44.12 5.23 -21.22
CA SER A 547 43.12 5.71 -22.20
C SER A 547 43.41 5.28 -23.66
N PRO A 548 42.38 5.11 -24.52
CA PRO A 548 42.58 5.05 -25.95
C PRO A 548 42.32 6.41 -26.63
N ALA A 549 43.22 6.78 -27.53
CA ALA A 549 43.00 7.80 -28.54
C ALA A 549 42.95 7.17 -29.95
N SER A 550 41.89 7.54 -30.67
CA SER A 550 41.78 7.83 -32.12
C SER A 550 42.10 6.77 -33.18
N GLU A 551 41.10 6.62 -34.08
CA GLU A 551 41.15 6.33 -35.53
C GLU A 551 41.52 4.89 -35.94
N THR A 552 40.67 4.10 -36.61
CA THR A 552 40.02 4.31 -37.91
C THR A 552 39.07 3.13 -38.21
N ALA A 553 37.98 3.37 -38.95
CA ALA A 553 37.06 2.34 -39.45
C ALA A 553 37.73 1.31 -40.38
N PRO A 554 37.22 0.06 -40.41
CA PRO A 554 36.51 -0.35 -41.63
C PRO A 554 35.26 -1.20 -41.37
N GLU A 555 34.35 -1.14 -42.35
CA GLU A 555 33.19 -2.02 -42.55
C GLU A 555 33.55 -3.50 -42.39
N THR A 556 32.71 -4.26 -41.67
CA THR A 556 32.35 -5.66 -41.98
C THR A 556 31.31 -6.18 -40.97
N SER A 557 30.15 -6.58 -41.47
CA SER A 557 29.16 -7.40 -40.77
C SER A 557 29.64 -8.86 -40.66
N PRO A 558 29.31 -9.60 -39.58
CA PRO A 558 29.40 -11.06 -39.61
C PRO A 558 28.07 -11.77 -39.33
N ASP A 559 27.61 -12.47 -40.36
CA ASP A 559 27.18 -13.87 -40.41
C ASP A 559 26.67 -14.55 -39.13
N TRP A 560 25.37 -14.85 -39.12
CA TRP A 560 24.83 -16.08 -38.52
C TRP A 560 23.63 -16.64 -39.30
N VAL A 561 23.71 -16.76 -40.63
CA VAL A 561 22.76 -17.62 -41.36
C VAL A 561 23.52 -18.53 -42.30
N THR A 562 23.68 -19.80 -41.89
CA THR A 562 23.51 -21.03 -42.69
C THR A 562 24.33 -22.18 -42.11
N LYS A 563 23.64 -23.20 -41.59
CA LYS A 563 23.92 -24.62 -41.86
C LYS A 563 22.75 -25.50 -41.39
N SER A 564 21.91 -25.82 -42.36
CA SER A 564 21.23 -27.10 -42.60
C SER A 564 21.04 -28.06 -41.42
N ASN A 565 19.78 -28.44 -41.18
CA ASN A 565 19.43 -29.86 -41.24
C ASN A 565 18.06 -30.05 -41.89
N SER A 566 18.07 -31.02 -42.80
CA SER A 566 16.99 -31.49 -43.67
C SER A 566 15.86 -32.17 -42.90
N TRP A 567 14.62 -31.84 -43.27
CA TRP A 567 13.42 -32.59 -42.93
C TRP A 567 13.39 -33.94 -43.66
N PRO A 568 13.12 -35.07 -42.98
CA PRO A 568 12.61 -36.27 -43.64
C PRO A 568 11.12 -36.10 -43.86
N THR A 569 10.70 -36.23 -45.11
CA THR A 569 9.31 -36.38 -45.54
C THR A 569 8.88 -37.85 -45.47
N ASP A 570 7.69 -38.07 -44.92
CA ASP A 570 6.75 -39.16 -45.24
C ASP A 570 7.08 -40.56 -44.71
N GLU A 571 6.54 -40.91 -43.53
CA GLU A 571 5.74 -42.11 -43.31
C GLU A 571 4.63 -41.77 -42.30
N SER A 572 3.41 -42.20 -42.62
CA SER A 572 2.21 -42.12 -41.78
C SER A 572 2.42 -42.83 -40.43
N GLU A 573 2.59 -42.07 -39.36
CA GLU A 573 2.32 -42.54 -38.00
C GLU A 573 1.07 -41.81 -37.51
N GLU A 574 0.00 -42.58 -37.27
CA GLU A 574 -1.13 -42.16 -36.45
C GLU A 574 -0.56 -41.49 -35.19
N PHE A 575 -0.92 -40.23 -34.96
CA PHE A 575 -0.68 -39.57 -33.67
C PHE A 575 -1.56 -40.28 -32.63
N THR A 576 -1.07 -41.39 -32.09
CA THR A 576 -1.53 -41.87 -30.79
C THR A 576 -1.07 -40.85 -29.76
N PHE A 577 -2.01 -40.09 -29.20
CA PHE A 577 -1.85 -39.41 -27.92
C PHE A 577 -1.10 -40.38 -26.99
N GLY A 578 0.02 -39.92 -26.43
CA GLY A 578 0.75 -40.70 -25.45
C GLY A 578 -0.21 -41.12 -24.36
N GLU A 579 -0.35 -42.43 -24.14
CA GLU A 579 -0.98 -42.96 -22.94
C GLU A 579 -0.39 -42.22 -21.75
N ALA A 580 -1.27 -41.59 -20.96
CA ALA A 580 -0.95 -41.08 -19.64
C ALA A 580 -0.08 -42.12 -18.94
N ALA A 581 1.10 -41.68 -18.47
CA ALA A 581 1.94 -42.55 -17.67
C ALA A 581 1.08 -43.02 -16.49
N ASP A 582 0.82 -44.33 -16.44
CA ASP A 582 0.19 -45.02 -15.32
C ASP A 582 1.04 -44.79 -14.06
N THR A 583 0.84 -43.65 -13.41
CA THR A 583 1.25 -43.43 -12.03
C THR A 583 0.21 -44.18 -11.23
N GLY A 584 0.51 -45.42 -10.81
CA GLY A 584 -0.40 -46.26 -10.03
C GLY A 584 -0.75 -45.73 -8.62
N GLY A 585 -0.89 -44.42 -8.45
CA GLY A 585 -1.48 -43.72 -7.30
C GLY A 585 -2.94 -43.35 -7.58
N LEU A 586 -3.60 -42.85 -6.54
CA LEU A 586 -5.01 -42.44 -6.56
C LEU A 586 -5.16 -41.18 -7.45
N PRO A 587 -5.94 -41.23 -8.55
CA PRO A 587 -6.31 -40.02 -9.29
C PRO A 587 -7.13 -39.10 -8.39
N THR A 588 -7.14 -37.80 -8.68
CA THR A 588 -7.96 -36.83 -7.97
C THR A 588 -9.42 -37.26 -8.03
N GLN A 589 -10.06 -37.27 -6.86
CA GLN A 589 -11.50 -37.38 -6.72
C GLN A 589 -12.01 -36.12 -6.05
N PHE A 590 -13.10 -35.58 -6.58
CA PHE A 590 -13.78 -34.41 -6.04
C PHE A 590 -15.26 -34.75 -5.91
N GLN A 591 -15.82 -34.56 -4.72
CA GLN A 591 -17.24 -34.81 -4.46
C GLN A 591 -17.82 -33.71 -3.58
N THR A 592 -19.09 -33.41 -3.81
CA THR A 592 -19.83 -32.35 -3.13
C THR A 592 -20.98 -32.93 -2.31
N GLY A 593 -21.42 -32.18 -1.32
CA GLY A 593 -22.58 -32.54 -0.53
C GLY A 593 -23.19 -31.31 0.13
N MET A 594 -24.51 -31.31 0.26
CA MET A 594 -25.25 -30.18 0.79
C MET A 594 -26.38 -30.67 1.69
N ALA A 595 -26.53 -30.05 2.86
CA ALA A 595 -27.59 -30.41 3.78
C ALA A 595 -28.21 -29.19 4.48
N ILE A 596 -29.51 -29.34 4.75
CA ILE A 596 -30.26 -28.49 5.66
C ILE A 596 -30.78 -29.36 6.81
N ASP A 597 -30.57 -28.91 8.04
CA ASP A 597 -31.07 -29.57 9.25
C ASP A 597 -31.35 -28.54 10.35
N ASP A 598 -32.22 -28.86 11.30
CA ASP A 598 -32.46 -27.99 12.47
C ASP A 598 -31.30 -28.10 13.48
N ASP A 599 -30.49 -29.16 13.40
CA ASP A 599 -29.33 -29.41 14.25
C ASP A 599 -28.02 -29.15 13.47
N SER A 600 -27.22 -28.19 13.94
CA SER A 600 -25.99 -27.76 13.25
C SER A 600 -24.96 -28.89 13.08
N TYR A 601 -24.85 -29.78 14.06
CA TYR A 601 -23.95 -30.93 13.95
C TYR A 601 -24.44 -31.92 12.88
N GLU A 602 -25.74 -32.22 12.86
CA GLU A 602 -26.31 -33.12 11.86
C GLU A 602 -26.29 -32.51 10.45
N ALA A 603 -26.41 -31.20 10.30
CA ALA A 603 -26.24 -30.51 9.02
C ALA A 603 -24.82 -30.75 8.45
N GLY A 604 -23.78 -30.46 9.24
CA GLY A 604 -22.38 -30.71 8.84
C GLY A 604 -22.10 -32.18 8.55
N ARG A 605 -22.58 -33.09 9.43
CA ARG A 605 -22.39 -34.53 9.27
C ARG A 605 -23.06 -35.08 8.02
N ARG A 606 -24.28 -34.63 7.70
CA ARG A 606 -25.06 -35.12 6.55
C ARG A 606 -24.51 -34.59 5.22
N ALA A 607 -24.16 -33.31 5.15
CA ALA A 607 -23.52 -32.73 3.96
C ALA A 607 -22.22 -33.49 3.64
N THR A 608 -21.39 -33.71 4.66
CA THR A 608 -20.12 -34.44 4.50
C THR A 608 -20.33 -35.90 4.14
N ALA A 609 -21.31 -36.58 4.76
CA ALA A 609 -21.63 -37.97 4.44
C ALA A 609 -22.11 -38.13 2.99
N GLN A 610 -22.87 -37.18 2.45
CA GLN A 610 -23.28 -37.19 1.04
C GLN A 610 -22.06 -37.16 0.11
N ALA A 611 -21.13 -36.24 0.34
CA ALA A 611 -19.89 -36.14 -0.45
C ALA A 611 -19.01 -37.38 -0.29
N PHE A 612 -18.84 -37.86 0.95
CA PHE A 612 -17.97 -38.99 1.28
C PHE A 612 -18.49 -40.31 0.69
N ASP A 613 -19.80 -40.56 0.76
CA ASP A 613 -20.42 -41.78 0.21
C ASP A 613 -20.32 -41.85 -1.33
N ALA A 614 -20.10 -40.71 -2.00
CA ALA A 614 -19.89 -40.61 -3.44
C ALA A 614 -18.42 -40.83 -3.87
N MET A 615 -17.46 -40.85 -2.92
CA MET A 615 -16.05 -41.11 -3.22
C MET A 615 -15.78 -42.62 -3.36
N ASP A 616 -14.87 -42.99 -4.25
CA ASP A 616 -14.39 -44.38 -4.43
C ASP A 616 -13.28 -44.75 -3.43
N THR A 617 -13.04 -43.92 -2.42
CA THR A 617 -11.96 -44.05 -1.42
C THR A 617 -12.44 -43.63 -0.04
N GLU A 618 -11.88 -44.24 1.02
CA GLU A 618 -12.11 -43.83 2.41
C GLU A 618 -11.14 -42.71 2.88
N ARG A 619 -10.18 -42.32 2.03
CA ARG A 619 -9.21 -41.25 2.30
C ARG A 619 -9.79 -39.90 1.85
N VAL A 620 -9.63 -38.88 2.69
CA VAL A 620 -9.87 -37.47 2.35
C VAL A 620 -8.61 -36.68 2.70
N ASP A 621 -8.12 -35.89 1.75
CA ASP A 621 -6.93 -35.06 1.92
C ASP A 621 -7.31 -33.60 2.25
N PHE A 622 -8.39 -33.12 1.63
CA PHE A 622 -8.84 -31.75 1.77
C PHE A 622 -10.37 -31.65 1.82
N CYS A 623 -10.86 -30.75 2.65
CA CYS A 623 -12.27 -30.42 2.83
C CYS A 623 -12.42 -28.89 2.78
N GLN A 624 -13.32 -28.41 1.92
CA GLN A 624 -13.77 -27.02 1.95
C GLN A 624 -15.24 -26.99 2.35
N VAL A 625 -15.59 -26.11 3.29
CA VAL A 625 -16.97 -25.95 3.77
C VAL A 625 -17.42 -24.50 3.69
N PHE A 626 -18.65 -24.32 3.22
CA PHE A 626 -19.39 -23.07 3.31
C PHE A 626 -20.65 -23.29 4.14
N CYS A 627 -20.93 -22.35 5.03
CA CYS A 627 -21.94 -22.51 6.06
C CYS A 627 -22.74 -21.23 6.22
N SER A 628 -24.06 -21.34 6.12
CA SER A 628 -24.96 -20.25 6.45
C SER A 628 -24.73 -19.77 7.90
N PRO A 629 -24.85 -18.46 8.16
CA PRO A 629 -24.74 -17.88 9.50
C PRO A 629 -25.87 -18.30 10.45
N ALA A 630 -26.88 -19.03 9.96
CA ALA A 630 -27.95 -19.59 10.78
C ALA A 630 -27.48 -20.75 11.69
N TYR A 631 -26.29 -21.33 11.45
CA TYR A 631 -25.77 -22.47 12.20
C TYR A 631 -24.72 -22.08 13.25
N GLU A 632 -24.59 -22.92 14.28
CA GLU A 632 -23.46 -22.87 15.21
C GLU A 632 -22.25 -23.56 14.55
N TYR A 633 -21.26 -22.78 14.11
CA TYR A 633 -20.13 -23.26 13.30
C TYR A 633 -19.32 -24.37 13.97
N GLU A 634 -19.09 -24.28 15.29
CA GLU A 634 -18.34 -25.32 16.02
C GLU A 634 -19.02 -26.69 15.92
N ALA A 635 -20.35 -26.72 15.99
CA ALA A 635 -21.12 -27.96 15.88
C ALA A 635 -21.08 -28.49 14.45
N VAL A 636 -21.16 -27.62 13.45
CA VAL A 636 -21.01 -27.99 12.02
C VAL A 636 -19.66 -28.65 11.78
N LEU A 637 -18.57 -28.01 12.22
CA LEU A 637 -17.20 -28.54 12.06
C LEU A 637 -17.02 -29.86 12.81
N GLU A 638 -17.60 -30.02 14.01
CA GLU A 638 -17.60 -31.31 14.74
C GLU A 638 -18.30 -32.42 13.93
N GLY A 639 -19.45 -32.10 13.31
CA GLY A 639 -20.17 -33.03 12.44
C GLY A 639 -19.39 -33.44 11.19
N ILE A 640 -18.68 -32.51 10.57
CA ILE A 640 -17.79 -32.78 9.41
C ILE A 640 -16.64 -33.70 9.84
N ARG A 641 -15.96 -33.36 10.95
CA ARG A 641 -14.82 -34.12 11.49
C ARG A 641 -15.17 -35.56 11.85
N ASP A 642 -16.39 -35.82 12.29
CA ASP A 642 -16.87 -37.17 12.59
C ASP A 642 -16.96 -38.07 11.34
N VAL A 643 -17.01 -37.49 10.14
CA VAL A 643 -17.01 -38.24 8.87
C VAL A 643 -15.61 -38.37 8.29
N ILE A 644 -14.88 -37.26 8.12
CA ILE A 644 -13.57 -37.26 7.41
C ILE A 644 -12.37 -37.54 8.32
N GLY A 645 -12.56 -37.51 9.63
CA GLY A 645 -11.50 -37.65 10.62
C GLY A 645 -10.62 -36.40 10.80
N PRO A 646 -9.60 -36.49 11.66
CA PRO A 646 -8.78 -35.33 12.05
C PRO A 646 -7.64 -35.01 11.07
N ASP A 647 -7.32 -35.92 10.14
CA ASP A 647 -6.12 -35.80 9.31
C ASP A 647 -6.33 -34.95 8.05
N ALA A 648 -7.57 -34.88 7.54
CA ALA A 648 -7.93 -34.07 6.38
C ALA A 648 -7.76 -32.58 6.69
N LYS A 649 -7.16 -31.83 5.76
CA LYS A 649 -7.08 -30.37 5.87
C LYS A 649 -8.44 -29.75 5.66
N LEU A 650 -8.84 -28.83 6.54
CA LEU A 650 -10.14 -28.16 6.42
C LEU A 650 -9.95 -26.64 6.36
N ILE A 651 -10.54 -26.01 5.35
CA ILE A 651 -10.78 -24.56 5.33
C ILE A 651 -12.25 -24.27 5.04
N GLY A 652 -12.69 -23.06 5.32
CA GLY A 652 -14.05 -22.67 4.97
C GLY A 652 -14.37 -21.24 5.36
N ALA A 653 -15.61 -20.86 5.16
CA ALA A 653 -16.11 -19.54 5.53
C ALA A 653 -17.61 -19.57 5.81
N SER A 654 -18.08 -18.56 6.55
CA SER A 654 -19.50 -18.19 6.52
C SER A 654 -19.86 -17.63 5.13
N SER A 655 -21.08 -17.87 4.68
CA SER A 655 -21.55 -17.56 3.33
C SER A 655 -22.87 -16.78 3.34
N SER A 656 -23.29 -16.27 2.18
CA SER A 656 -24.62 -15.64 2.00
C SER A 656 -25.58 -16.46 1.13
N GLY A 657 -25.21 -17.71 0.86
CA GLY A 657 -25.86 -18.60 -0.09
C GLY A 657 -24.89 -19.71 -0.48
N GLU A 658 -25.39 -20.93 -0.63
CA GLU A 658 -24.56 -22.08 -0.98
C GLU A 658 -25.21 -22.92 -2.08
N PHE A 659 -24.39 -23.54 -2.91
CA PHE A 659 -24.87 -24.38 -4.00
C PHE A 659 -23.88 -25.47 -4.40
N THR A 660 -24.42 -26.45 -5.09
CA THR A 660 -23.71 -27.57 -5.74
C THR A 660 -24.21 -27.70 -7.16
N GLU A 661 -23.58 -28.57 -7.95
CA GLU A 661 -24.05 -28.92 -9.29
C GLU A 661 -25.46 -29.52 -9.32
N GLU A 662 -25.94 -30.05 -8.19
CA GLU A 662 -27.26 -30.69 -8.10
C GLU A 662 -28.34 -29.78 -7.51
N SER A 663 -27.96 -28.74 -6.75
CA SER A 663 -28.91 -28.00 -5.94
C SER A 663 -28.42 -26.63 -5.46
N VAL A 664 -29.36 -25.69 -5.40
CA VAL A 664 -29.23 -24.35 -4.82
C VAL A 664 -30.19 -24.25 -3.64
N ALA A 665 -29.72 -23.82 -2.48
CA ALA A 665 -30.59 -23.57 -1.33
C ALA A 665 -29.97 -22.55 -0.36
N GLU A 666 -30.84 -21.77 0.29
CA GLU A 666 -30.44 -20.90 1.38
C GLU A 666 -30.41 -21.66 2.71
N GLY A 667 -29.57 -21.21 3.65
CA GLY A 667 -29.57 -21.75 5.00
C GLY A 667 -28.98 -23.14 5.10
N THR A 668 -27.95 -23.44 4.29
CA THR A 668 -27.39 -24.80 4.20
C THR A 668 -25.95 -24.88 4.68
N VAL A 669 -25.46 -26.12 4.76
CA VAL A 669 -24.04 -26.43 4.84
C VAL A 669 -23.66 -27.16 3.57
N THR A 670 -22.68 -26.62 2.84
CA THR A 670 -22.12 -27.21 1.63
C THR A 670 -20.68 -27.61 1.88
N VAL A 671 -20.33 -28.84 1.50
CA VAL A 671 -19.02 -29.44 1.71
C VAL A 671 -18.48 -29.98 0.39
N SER A 672 -17.19 -29.76 0.16
CA SER A 672 -16.42 -30.35 -0.92
C SER A 672 -15.26 -31.16 -0.37
N LEU A 673 -15.15 -32.41 -0.82
CA LEU A 673 -14.11 -33.34 -0.40
C LEU A 673 -13.19 -33.67 -1.57
N VAL A 674 -11.89 -33.66 -1.30
CA VAL A 674 -10.85 -34.01 -2.27
C VAL A 674 -9.95 -35.10 -1.73
N ALA A 675 -9.66 -36.10 -2.55
CA ALA A 675 -8.63 -37.10 -2.31
C ALA A 675 -7.74 -37.25 -3.54
N SER A 676 -6.42 -37.18 -3.38
CA SER A 676 -5.51 -37.15 -4.52
C SER A 676 -4.08 -37.61 -4.16
N ASP A 677 -3.43 -38.32 -5.10
CA ASP A 677 -1.96 -38.46 -5.14
C ASP A 677 -1.32 -37.51 -6.18
N THR A 678 -2.12 -36.71 -6.89
CA THR A 678 -1.68 -35.73 -7.89
C THR A 678 -1.70 -34.30 -7.38
N ILE A 679 -2.33 -34.05 -6.23
CA ILE A 679 -2.37 -32.76 -5.52
C ILE A 679 -2.07 -32.97 -4.02
N GLU A 680 -1.14 -32.18 -3.47
CA GLU A 680 -0.91 -32.05 -2.02
C GLU A 680 -1.45 -30.72 -1.49
N PHE A 681 -2.07 -30.75 -0.31
CA PHE A 681 -2.73 -29.61 0.31
C PHE A 681 -2.02 -29.16 1.60
N PHE A 682 -1.84 -27.85 1.74
CA PHE A 682 -1.28 -27.19 2.92
C PHE A 682 -2.18 -26.02 3.29
N THR A 683 -2.38 -25.77 4.58
CA THR A 683 -3.29 -24.72 5.03
C THR A 683 -2.66 -23.89 6.13
N GLY A 684 -2.93 -22.59 6.14
CA GLY A 684 -2.47 -21.67 7.17
C GLY A 684 -3.50 -20.59 7.45
N LEU A 685 -3.52 -20.13 8.70
CA LEU A 685 -4.39 -19.07 9.21
C LEU A 685 -3.52 -17.90 9.65
N GLY A 686 -3.94 -16.69 9.30
CA GLY A 686 -3.39 -15.45 9.83
C GLY A 686 -4.49 -14.59 10.41
N THR A 687 -4.21 -13.95 11.54
CA THR A 687 -5.19 -13.14 12.28
C THR A 687 -4.81 -11.67 12.30
N ASP A 688 -5.67 -10.84 12.89
CA ASP A 688 -5.44 -9.41 13.09
C ASP A 688 -5.30 -8.63 11.77
N LEU A 689 -6.16 -8.94 10.79
CA LEU A 689 -6.22 -8.24 9.50
C LEU A 689 -6.36 -6.71 9.66
N SER A 690 -7.15 -6.28 10.64
CA SER A 690 -7.38 -4.87 10.97
C SER A 690 -6.15 -4.15 11.53
N ASP A 691 -5.23 -4.88 12.18
CA ASP A 691 -3.96 -4.33 12.68
C ASP A 691 -2.90 -4.23 11.56
N GLY A 692 -2.96 -5.12 10.56
CA GLY A 692 -2.15 -5.00 9.36
C GLY A 692 -2.16 -6.21 8.43
N VAL A 693 -2.62 -5.99 7.20
CA VAL A 693 -2.72 -6.99 6.11
C VAL A 693 -1.44 -7.80 5.91
N VAL A 694 -0.28 -7.13 5.91
CA VAL A 694 1.01 -7.79 5.69
C VAL A 694 1.35 -8.79 6.80
N GLY A 695 1.01 -8.48 8.06
CA GLY A 695 1.25 -9.37 9.19
C GLY A 695 0.40 -10.63 9.08
N ALA A 696 -0.91 -10.45 8.94
CA ALA A 696 -1.87 -11.55 8.82
C ALA A 696 -1.55 -12.48 7.63
N VAL A 697 -1.34 -11.93 6.43
CA VAL A 697 -1.03 -12.77 5.25
C VAL A 697 0.33 -13.48 5.41
N ASN A 698 1.34 -12.84 6.02
CA ASN A 698 2.62 -13.50 6.29
C ASN A 698 2.46 -14.65 7.29
N GLU A 699 1.65 -14.48 8.34
CA GLU A 699 1.37 -15.53 9.32
C GLU A 699 0.70 -16.73 8.66
N ALA A 700 -0.31 -16.50 7.81
CA ALA A 700 -0.96 -17.55 7.04
C ALA A 700 0.01 -18.31 6.13
N ILE A 701 0.95 -17.61 5.48
CA ILE A 701 1.89 -18.20 4.52
C ILE A 701 3.13 -18.82 5.19
N GLU A 702 3.52 -18.38 6.39
CA GLU A 702 4.75 -18.83 7.07
C GLU A 702 4.83 -20.35 7.23
N THR A 703 3.67 -21.01 7.37
CA THR A 703 3.55 -22.46 7.53
C THR A 703 3.47 -23.24 6.21
N LEU A 704 3.33 -22.55 5.08
CA LEU A 704 3.15 -23.14 3.76
C LEU A 704 4.50 -23.41 3.08
N PRO A 705 4.65 -24.54 2.37
CA PRO A 705 5.89 -24.83 1.65
C PRO A 705 6.06 -23.91 0.44
N THR A 706 7.30 -23.51 0.15
CA THR A 706 7.62 -22.73 -1.05
C THR A 706 7.84 -23.58 -2.31
N SER A 707 8.04 -24.89 -2.13
CA SER A 707 8.12 -25.88 -3.21
C SER A 707 7.86 -27.27 -2.64
N VAL A 708 7.28 -28.16 -3.43
CA VAL A 708 6.97 -29.53 -3.05
C VAL A 708 7.57 -30.48 -4.08
N GLU A 709 8.38 -31.45 -3.63
CA GLU A 709 9.10 -32.36 -4.52
C GLU A 709 8.12 -33.24 -5.29
N GLY A 710 8.18 -33.19 -6.63
CA GLY A 710 7.27 -33.96 -7.50
C GLY A 710 5.98 -33.24 -7.90
N TYR A 711 5.76 -32.02 -7.40
CA TYR A 711 4.57 -31.20 -7.69
C TYR A 711 5.03 -29.81 -8.18
N PRO A 712 5.22 -29.62 -9.49
CA PRO A 712 5.83 -28.41 -10.05
C PRO A 712 4.91 -27.20 -10.10
N HIS A 713 3.59 -27.36 -9.93
CA HIS A 713 2.62 -26.29 -10.03
C HIS A 713 2.11 -25.91 -8.64
N LEU A 714 2.11 -24.62 -8.32
CA LEU A 714 1.55 -24.08 -7.08
C LEU A 714 0.35 -23.21 -7.38
N SER A 715 -0.73 -23.41 -6.63
CA SER A 715 -1.91 -22.56 -6.67
C SER A 715 -2.50 -22.44 -5.27
N ALA A 716 -3.34 -21.44 -5.01
CA ALA A 716 -3.94 -21.29 -3.68
C ALA A 716 -5.42 -20.93 -3.71
N ILE A 717 -6.11 -21.24 -2.61
CA ILE A 717 -7.42 -20.70 -2.25
C ILE A 717 -7.20 -19.74 -1.09
N ASN A 718 -7.78 -18.54 -1.17
CA ASN A 718 -7.71 -17.50 -0.15
C ASN A 718 -9.12 -17.10 0.28
N LEU A 719 -9.47 -17.38 1.53
CA LEU A 719 -10.71 -16.91 2.14
C LEU A 719 -10.37 -15.95 3.28
N HIS A 720 -11.10 -14.84 3.37
CA HIS A 720 -10.84 -13.82 4.37
C HIS A 720 -12.14 -13.20 4.90
N ASP A 721 -12.03 -12.51 6.03
CA ASP A 721 -13.12 -11.71 6.58
C ASP A 721 -13.56 -10.62 5.59
N GLY A 722 -14.81 -10.70 5.12
CA GLY A 722 -15.37 -9.80 4.12
C GLY A 722 -15.61 -8.38 4.62
N LEU A 723 -15.64 -8.16 5.93
CA LEU A 723 -15.89 -6.85 6.52
C LEU A 723 -14.59 -6.10 6.86
N ALA A 724 -13.42 -6.68 6.58
CA ALA A 724 -12.13 -6.06 6.84
C ALA A 724 -11.83 -4.86 5.89
N GLY A 725 -12.50 -4.77 4.72
CA GLY A 725 -12.39 -3.63 3.81
C GLY A 725 -11.03 -3.45 3.11
N ILE A 726 -10.22 -4.51 3.07
CA ILE A 726 -8.80 -4.50 2.64
C ILE A 726 -8.50 -5.56 1.56
N SER A 727 -9.52 -6.09 0.89
CA SER A 727 -9.39 -7.26 0.02
C SER A 727 -8.40 -7.09 -1.15
N ASP A 728 -8.32 -5.90 -1.77
CA ASP A 728 -7.31 -5.62 -2.81
C ASP A 728 -5.88 -5.70 -2.24
N GLN A 729 -5.66 -5.28 -1.00
CA GLN A 729 -4.35 -5.41 -0.35
C GLN A 729 -4.03 -6.88 -0.05
N ILE A 730 -5.01 -7.67 0.40
CA ILE A 730 -4.84 -9.10 0.62
C ILE A 730 -4.39 -9.78 -0.68
N ALA A 731 -5.02 -9.46 -1.81
CA ALA A 731 -4.65 -10.02 -3.11
C ALA A 731 -3.18 -9.72 -3.47
N VAL A 732 -2.78 -8.44 -3.39
CA VAL A 732 -1.41 -8.01 -3.74
C VAL A 732 -0.36 -8.62 -2.81
N VAL A 733 -0.63 -8.63 -1.49
CA VAL A 733 0.30 -9.17 -0.50
C VAL A 733 0.42 -10.69 -0.64
N THR A 734 -0.69 -11.38 -0.91
CA THR A 734 -0.70 -12.83 -1.17
C THR A 734 0.16 -13.16 -2.38
N GLN A 735 -0.05 -12.47 -3.53
CA GLN A 735 0.75 -12.71 -4.74
C GLN A 735 2.24 -12.45 -4.53
N ARG A 736 2.57 -11.38 -3.80
CA ARG A 736 3.96 -11.04 -3.47
C ARG A 736 4.66 -12.14 -2.68
N ASN A 737 3.95 -12.80 -1.77
CA ASN A 737 4.51 -13.82 -0.89
C ASN A 737 4.53 -15.22 -1.50
N LEU A 738 3.47 -15.61 -2.22
CA LEU A 738 3.45 -16.89 -2.95
C LEU A 738 4.36 -16.87 -4.18
N GLY A 739 4.64 -15.68 -4.72
CA GLY A 739 5.47 -15.46 -5.89
C GLY A 739 4.66 -15.39 -7.19
N HIS A 740 5.18 -14.66 -8.17
CA HIS A 740 4.49 -14.33 -9.42
C HIS A 740 4.04 -15.53 -10.30
N GLU A 741 4.50 -16.74 -10.02
CA GLU A 741 4.11 -17.94 -10.77
C GLU A 741 2.91 -18.68 -10.15
N ALA A 742 2.58 -18.39 -8.89
CA ALA A 742 1.42 -18.98 -8.23
C ALA A 742 0.16 -18.21 -8.63
N SER A 743 -0.87 -18.91 -9.05
CA SER A 743 -2.23 -18.36 -9.21
C SER A 743 -3.03 -18.63 -7.94
N PHE A 744 -3.97 -17.76 -7.59
CA PHE A 744 -4.90 -18.04 -6.50
C PHE A 744 -6.29 -17.51 -6.77
N VAL A 745 -7.27 -18.16 -6.16
CA VAL A 745 -8.68 -17.79 -6.19
C VAL A 745 -9.22 -17.68 -4.77
N GLY A 746 -10.45 -17.23 -4.64
CA GLY A 746 -11.21 -17.35 -3.41
C GLY A 746 -12.23 -16.25 -3.29
N GLY A 747 -12.52 -15.86 -2.06
CA GLY A 747 -13.52 -14.83 -1.82
C GLY A 747 -13.64 -14.47 -0.36
N SER A 748 -14.36 -13.38 -0.14
CA SER A 748 -14.67 -12.89 1.19
C SER A 748 -15.84 -13.66 1.81
N ALA A 749 -15.72 -13.97 3.10
CA ALA A 749 -16.81 -14.54 3.88
C ALA A 749 -18.03 -13.60 3.89
N GLY A 750 -19.23 -14.20 3.94
CA GLY A 750 -20.52 -13.50 3.96
C GLY A 750 -21.33 -13.80 5.22
N ASP A 751 -22.43 -13.07 5.41
CA ASP A 751 -23.37 -13.23 6.53
C ASP A 751 -24.82 -12.85 6.16
N ASP A 752 -25.32 -13.34 5.02
CA ASP A 752 -26.69 -13.11 4.52
C ASP A 752 -27.07 -11.61 4.42
N LEU A 753 -26.11 -10.78 4.00
CA LEU A 753 -26.20 -9.32 3.93
C LEU A 753 -26.47 -8.61 5.28
N ALA A 754 -26.27 -9.30 6.41
CA ALA A 754 -26.43 -8.69 7.74
C ALA A 754 -25.33 -7.66 8.05
N MET A 755 -24.12 -7.85 7.51
CA MET A 755 -22.96 -6.98 7.68
C MET A 755 -22.59 -6.80 9.17
N GLU A 756 -22.77 -7.86 9.97
CA GLU A 756 -22.50 -7.88 11.41
C GLU A 756 -21.16 -8.56 11.74
N ALA A 757 -20.91 -9.75 11.19
CA ALA A 757 -19.69 -10.51 11.43
C ALA A 757 -19.52 -11.65 10.42
N THR A 758 -18.36 -11.70 9.75
CA THR A 758 -18.04 -12.80 8.82
C THR A 758 -16.88 -13.62 9.38
N HIS A 759 -16.89 -14.92 9.09
CA HIS A 759 -16.00 -15.88 9.74
C HIS A 759 -15.28 -16.72 8.69
N VAL A 760 -14.00 -17.00 8.94
CA VAL A 760 -13.22 -18.01 8.21
C VAL A 760 -12.91 -19.19 9.12
N PHE A 761 -12.78 -20.37 8.52
CA PHE A 761 -12.52 -21.62 9.22
C PHE A 761 -11.16 -22.17 8.81
N HIS A 762 -10.37 -22.59 9.80
CA HIS A 762 -9.10 -23.29 9.61
C HIS A 762 -9.04 -24.46 10.59
N ASP A 763 -9.15 -25.67 10.04
CA ASP A 763 -9.31 -26.90 10.81
C ASP A 763 -10.46 -26.77 11.84
N ASP A 764 -10.15 -26.83 13.13
CA ASP A 764 -11.16 -26.72 14.21
C ASP A 764 -11.28 -25.28 14.76
N THR A 765 -10.65 -24.30 14.09
CA THR A 765 -10.60 -22.90 14.50
C THR A 765 -11.55 -22.07 13.64
N ILE A 766 -12.38 -21.27 14.30
CA ILE A 766 -13.24 -20.26 13.67
C ILE A 766 -12.68 -18.89 14.06
N ALA A 767 -12.47 -18.03 13.07
CA ALA A 767 -11.83 -16.73 13.28
C ALA A 767 -12.55 -15.62 12.49
N THR A 768 -12.64 -14.45 13.11
CA THR A 768 -12.97 -13.16 12.48
C THR A 768 -11.69 -12.35 12.33
N ASP A 769 -11.72 -11.26 11.57
CA ASP A 769 -10.55 -10.40 11.34
C ASP A 769 -9.32 -11.19 10.87
N SER A 770 -9.54 -12.18 10.01
CA SER A 770 -8.57 -13.23 9.69
C SER A 770 -8.62 -13.63 8.22
N VAL A 771 -7.54 -14.26 7.77
CA VAL A 771 -7.36 -14.83 6.42
C VAL A 771 -6.89 -16.27 6.53
N VAL A 772 -7.50 -17.17 5.77
CA VAL A 772 -7.08 -18.57 5.64
C VAL A 772 -6.65 -18.84 4.21
N ILE A 773 -5.48 -19.46 4.05
CA ILE A 773 -4.91 -19.79 2.75
C ILE A 773 -4.69 -21.30 2.67
N ALA A 774 -5.24 -21.93 1.64
CA ALA A 774 -4.92 -23.30 1.26
C ALA A 774 -4.02 -23.30 0.02
N LEU A 775 -2.77 -23.72 0.18
CA LEU A 775 -1.85 -23.96 -0.93
C LEU A 775 -2.03 -25.37 -1.47
N MET A 776 -2.17 -25.47 -2.78
CA MET A 776 -2.21 -26.70 -3.56
C MET A 776 -0.92 -26.83 -4.37
N ALA A 777 -0.18 -27.91 -4.14
CA ALA A 777 0.92 -28.30 -4.99
C ALA A 777 0.45 -29.45 -5.89
N SER A 778 0.43 -29.25 -7.20
CA SER A 778 -0.14 -30.20 -8.16
C SER A 778 0.85 -30.66 -9.23
N LYS A 779 0.63 -31.87 -9.75
CA LYS A 779 1.41 -32.46 -10.86
C LYS A 779 1.07 -31.84 -12.21
N GLU A 780 -0.18 -31.44 -12.39
CA GLU A 780 -0.69 -30.68 -13.53
C GLU A 780 -1.26 -29.35 -13.02
N PRO A 781 -1.22 -28.26 -13.80
CA PRO A 781 -1.73 -26.98 -13.34
C PRO A 781 -3.27 -27.03 -13.19
N VAL A 782 -3.78 -26.35 -12.17
CA VAL A 782 -5.21 -26.09 -12.04
C VAL A 782 -5.64 -25.05 -13.08
N THR A 783 -6.94 -25.01 -13.38
CA THR A 783 -7.49 -24.01 -14.31
C THR A 783 -8.38 -23.05 -13.58
N ILE A 784 -8.26 -21.76 -13.92
CA ILE A 784 -9.04 -20.67 -13.34
C ILE A 784 -9.69 -19.91 -14.49
N ALA A 785 -10.94 -19.50 -14.30
CA ALA A 785 -11.63 -18.56 -15.17
C ALA A 785 -12.47 -17.60 -14.33
N VAL A 786 -12.72 -16.42 -14.88
CA VAL A 786 -13.53 -15.39 -14.21
C VAL A 786 -14.40 -14.64 -15.22
N GLY A 787 -15.57 -14.19 -14.79
CA GLY A 787 -16.47 -13.37 -15.61
C GLY A 787 -17.53 -12.66 -14.79
N HIS A 788 -17.95 -11.48 -15.24
CA HIS A 788 -18.91 -10.62 -14.52
C HIS A 788 -20.17 -10.25 -15.31
N GLY A 789 -20.20 -10.41 -16.63
CA GLY A 789 -21.39 -10.17 -17.47
C GLY A 789 -21.87 -8.73 -17.56
N HIS A 790 -21.01 -7.74 -17.29
CA HIS A 790 -21.37 -6.31 -17.28
C HIS A 790 -20.86 -5.63 -18.53
N SER A 791 -21.60 -4.66 -19.04
CA SER A 791 -21.18 -3.82 -20.16
C SER A 791 -21.19 -2.33 -19.78
N PRO A 792 -20.24 -1.51 -20.28
CA PRO A 792 -20.20 -0.09 -19.98
C PRO A 792 -21.36 0.66 -20.65
N ILE A 793 -22.05 1.50 -19.86
CA ILE A 793 -23.17 2.35 -20.33
C ILE A 793 -22.87 3.84 -20.28
N SER A 794 -21.72 4.23 -19.73
CA SER A 794 -21.29 5.64 -19.64
C SER A 794 -19.93 5.89 -20.29
N GLU A 795 -19.70 7.17 -20.60
CA GLU A 795 -18.33 7.70 -20.79
C GLU A 795 -17.50 7.51 -19.50
N PRO A 796 -16.15 7.50 -19.59
CA PRO A 796 -15.29 7.41 -18.42
C PRO A 796 -15.49 8.60 -17.48
N VAL A 797 -15.53 8.33 -16.18
CA VAL A 797 -15.59 9.34 -15.12
C VAL A 797 -14.43 9.12 -14.15
N THR A 798 -13.81 10.21 -13.69
CA THR A 798 -12.63 10.13 -12.80
C THR A 798 -13.03 10.34 -11.36
N VAL A 799 -12.53 9.49 -10.46
CA VAL A 799 -12.62 9.71 -9.02
C VAL A 799 -11.78 10.92 -8.64
N THR A 800 -12.46 12.03 -8.34
CA THR A 800 -11.80 13.31 -7.98
C THR A 800 -11.67 13.51 -6.48
N LYS A 801 -12.46 12.77 -5.68
CA LYS A 801 -12.37 12.80 -4.22
C LYS A 801 -12.87 11.51 -3.61
N SER A 802 -12.02 10.85 -2.82
CA SER A 802 -12.39 9.67 -2.05
C SER A 802 -11.70 9.63 -0.69
N GLU A 803 -12.29 8.89 0.25
CA GLU A 803 -11.76 8.71 1.60
C GLU A 803 -12.10 7.28 2.05
N GLY A 804 -11.10 6.39 2.06
CA GLY A 804 -11.34 4.95 2.28
C GLY A 804 -12.24 4.35 1.20
N GLY A 805 -13.24 3.58 1.61
CA GLY A 805 -14.31 3.02 0.74
C GLY A 805 -15.30 4.06 0.19
N THR A 806 -15.25 5.31 0.65
CA THR A 806 -16.26 6.32 0.30
C THR A 806 -15.79 7.21 -0.86
N VAL A 807 -16.42 7.08 -2.03
CA VAL A 807 -16.21 7.98 -3.17
C VAL A 807 -17.17 9.15 -3.06
N ARG A 808 -16.64 10.37 -2.90
CA ARG A 808 -17.45 11.59 -2.70
C ARG A 808 -17.74 12.32 -3.99
N GLU A 809 -16.74 12.43 -4.87
CA GLU A 809 -16.84 13.24 -6.09
C GLU A 809 -16.30 12.49 -7.31
N LEU A 810 -17.11 12.43 -8.36
CA LEU A 810 -16.74 11.99 -9.71
C LEU A 810 -16.73 13.22 -10.63
N ASP A 811 -15.63 13.47 -11.32
CA ASP A 811 -15.41 14.66 -12.16
C ASP A 811 -15.76 16.01 -11.46
N GLY A 812 -15.49 16.10 -10.16
CA GLY A 812 -15.78 17.27 -9.34
C GLY A 812 -17.27 17.48 -9.01
N ARG A 813 -18.13 16.49 -9.27
CA ARG A 813 -19.56 16.47 -8.94
C ARG A 813 -19.88 15.36 -7.94
N PRO A 814 -20.96 15.46 -7.14
CA PRO A 814 -21.36 14.40 -6.22
C PRO A 814 -21.48 13.04 -6.93
N ALA A 815 -20.83 12.01 -6.37
CA ALA A 815 -20.72 10.69 -7.02
C ALA A 815 -22.10 10.08 -7.38
N PHE A 816 -23.08 10.17 -6.46
CA PHE A 816 -24.44 9.67 -6.71
C PHE A 816 -25.14 10.40 -7.87
N GLU A 817 -24.90 11.70 -8.04
CA GLU A 817 -25.51 12.48 -9.12
C GLU A 817 -24.96 12.06 -10.48
N VAL A 818 -23.65 11.83 -10.58
CA VAL A 818 -23.01 11.34 -11.81
C VAL A 818 -23.50 9.94 -12.18
N TRP A 819 -23.59 9.05 -11.19
CA TRP A 819 -24.17 7.72 -11.39
C TRP A 819 -25.62 7.78 -11.87
N ARG A 820 -26.47 8.56 -11.17
CA ARG A 820 -27.88 8.73 -11.51
C ARG A 820 -28.07 9.26 -12.93
N GLU A 821 -27.29 10.26 -13.35
CA GLU A 821 -27.37 10.81 -14.70
C GLU A 821 -27.03 9.77 -15.78
N ALA A 822 -26.02 8.93 -15.55
CA ALA A 822 -25.65 7.88 -16.48
C ALA A 822 -26.76 6.83 -16.59
N VAL A 823 -27.31 6.39 -15.46
CA VAL A 823 -28.41 5.42 -15.43
C VAL A 823 -29.68 5.99 -16.05
N GLU A 824 -30.08 7.22 -15.73
CA GLU A 824 -31.25 7.88 -16.34
C GLU A 824 -31.08 8.05 -17.87
N SER A 825 -29.85 8.34 -18.32
CA SER A 825 -29.54 8.48 -19.76
C SER A 825 -29.68 7.15 -20.49
N TYR A 826 -29.10 6.07 -19.94
CA TYR A 826 -29.24 4.72 -20.49
C TYR A 826 -30.71 4.27 -20.49
N LEU A 827 -31.40 4.46 -19.36
CA LEU A 827 -32.80 4.07 -19.23
C LEU A 827 -33.70 4.83 -20.20
N ALA A 828 -33.42 6.07 -20.56
CA ALA A 828 -34.20 6.81 -21.54
C ALA A 828 -34.16 6.21 -22.96
N GLU A 829 -33.15 5.40 -23.26
CA GLU A 829 -33.03 4.65 -24.53
C GLU A 829 -33.72 3.28 -24.45
N THR A 830 -33.97 2.79 -23.24
CA THR A 830 -34.75 1.58 -22.96
C THR A 830 -36.20 1.97 -22.64
N ASP A 831 -37.21 1.13 -22.89
CA ASP A 831 -38.60 1.47 -22.50
C ASP A 831 -38.85 1.39 -20.97
N ARG A 832 -37.81 1.58 -20.13
CA ARG A 832 -37.84 1.52 -18.67
C ARG A 832 -37.62 2.92 -18.08
N THR A 833 -38.37 3.26 -17.03
CA THR A 833 -38.21 4.56 -16.33
C THR A 833 -38.24 4.32 -14.83
N ILE A 834 -37.33 4.97 -14.10
CA ILE A 834 -37.19 4.86 -12.65
C ILE A 834 -37.39 6.24 -12.03
N ASP A 835 -38.22 6.32 -10.98
CA ASP A 835 -38.43 7.54 -10.20
C ASP A 835 -37.51 7.53 -8.97
N PHE A 836 -36.26 7.93 -9.16
CA PHE A 836 -35.24 7.96 -8.08
C PHE A 836 -35.65 8.81 -6.87
N ASP A 837 -36.52 9.80 -7.05
CA ASP A 837 -36.96 10.66 -5.97
C ASP A 837 -37.97 9.94 -5.05
N ALA A 838 -38.65 8.90 -5.55
CA ALA A 838 -39.60 8.08 -4.80
C ALA A 838 -38.97 6.93 -4.00
N ILE A 839 -37.76 6.51 -4.36
CA ILE A 839 -37.02 5.42 -3.69
C ILE A 839 -36.48 5.91 -2.35
N GLU A 840 -36.61 5.17 -1.26
CA GLU A 840 -36.07 5.58 0.05
C GLU A 840 -34.57 5.29 0.18
N ASP A 841 -33.85 6.08 0.98
CA ASP A 841 -32.48 5.73 1.40
C ASP A 841 -32.50 4.42 2.20
N ASP A 842 -31.43 3.63 2.15
CA ASP A 842 -31.28 2.35 2.87
C ASP A 842 -32.43 1.36 2.56
N SER A 843 -32.95 1.38 1.32
CA SER A 843 -34.01 0.49 0.85
C SER A 843 -33.49 -0.58 -0.10
N MET A 844 -34.06 -1.80 -0.01
CA MET A 844 -33.74 -2.89 -0.94
C MET A 844 -33.96 -2.53 -2.41
N GLU A 845 -34.87 -1.59 -2.70
CA GLU A 845 -35.06 -1.08 -4.06
C GLU A 845 -33.84 -0.29 -4.55
N LEU A 846 -33.27 0.58 -3.70
CA LEU A 846 -32.03 1.29 -4.02
C LEU A 846 -30.84 0.34 -4.11
N LEU A 847 -30.76 -0.66 -3.22
CA LEU A 847 -29.73 -1.70 -3.28
C LEU A 847 -29.77 -2.46 -4.60
N GLY A 848 -30.96 -2.91 -5.01
CA GLY A 848 -31.13 -3.61 -6.28
C GLY A 848 -30.65 -2.77 -7.46
N LEU A 849 -30.94 -1.47 -7.48
CA LEU A 849 -30.46 -0.57 -8.54
C LEU A 849 -28.95 -0.37 -8.51
N LEU A 850 -28.35 -0.16 -7.33
CA LEU A 850 -26.91 0.00 -7.19
C LEU A 850 -26.14 -1.29 -7.53
N THR A 851 -26.82 -2.44 -7.49
CA THR A 851 -26.26 -3.75 -7.86
C THR A 851 -26.49 -4.08 -9.34
N GLU A 852 -27.60 -3.65 -9.93
CA GLU A 852 -27.83 -3.79 -11.37
C GLU A 852 -26.96 -2.82 -12.20
N PHE A 853 -26.68 -1.63 -11.64
CA PHE A 853 -25.88 -0.58 -12.26
C PHE A 853 -24.64 -0.26 -11.41
N GLU A 854 -23.56 -1.00 -11.63
CA GLU A 854 -22.31 -0.89 -10.87
C GLU A 854 -21.27 -0.02 -11.57
N PHE A 855 -20.05 -0.01 -11.03
CA PHE A 855 -18.90 0.62 -11.67
C PHE A 855 -17.89 -0.41 -12.16
N GLY A 856 -17.38 -0.21 -13.38
CA GLY A 856 -16.23 -0.93 -13.93
C GLY A 856 -14.99 -0.07 -13.78
N LEU A 857 -13.97 -0.62 -13.13
CA LEU A 857 -12.63 -0.06 -13.03
C LEU A 857 -11.80 -0.63 -14.18
N GLU A 858 -11.26 0.25 -15.02
CA GLU A 858 -10.49 -0.12 -16.21
C GLU A 858 -9.06 -0.54 -15.81
N GLU A 859 -8.67 -1.80 -16.04
CA GLU A 859 -7.37 -2.37 -15.61
C GLU A 859 -6.30 -2.38 -16.72
N GLY A 860 -6.64 -1.97 -17.95
CA GLY A 860 -5.71 -1.96 -19.09
C GLY A 860 -5.42 -3.36 -19.66
N GLN A 861 -4.37 -3.51 -20.49
CA GLN A 861 -3.98 -4.81 -21.06
C GLN A 861 -3.56 -5.80 -19.95
N GLY A 862 -4.18 -6.98 -19.94
CA GLY A 862 -3.93 -8.03 -18.92
C GLY A 862 -5.01 -8.16 -17.84
N ALA A 863 -6.19 -7.56 -18.02
CA ALA A 863 -7.38 -7.84 -17.21
C ALA A 863 -7.93 -9.24 -17.52
N ILE A 864 -8.51 -9.92 -16.52
CA ILE A 864 -8.99 -11.31 -16.65
C ILE A 864 -10.39 -11.36 -17.33
N SER A 865 -11.14 -10.26 -17.31
CA SER A 865 -12.45 -10.10 -17.96
C SER A 865 -12.48 -8.75 -18.69
N ASP A 866 -12.77 -8.79 -20.00
CA ASP A 866 -13.09 -7.67 -20.94
C ASP A 866 -12.45 -6.26 -20.73
N GLY A 867 -11.39 -6.15 -19.94
CA GLY A 867 -10.76 -4.90 -19.51
C GLY A 867 -11.24 -4.33 -18.17
N TYR A 868 -12.27 -4.89 -17.51
CA TYR A 868 -12.91 -4.29 -16.34
C TYR A 868 -12.93 -5.15 -15.10
N LYS A 869 -12.76 -4.47 -13.96
CA LYS A 869 -12.99 -4.99 -12.61
C LYS A 869 -14.20 -4.32 -11.99
N ILE A 870 -15.18 -5.13 -11.60
CA ILE A 870 -16.45 -4.61 -11.12
C ILE A 870 -16.35 -4.18 -9.65
N ARG A 871 -17.02 -3.07 -9.33
CA ARG A 871 -17.01 -2.39 -8.03
C ARG A 871 -18.43 -2.02 -7.65
N TRP A 872 -18.89 -2.65 -6.56
CA TRP A 872 -20.25 -2.47 -6.06
C TRP A 872 -20.35 -1.26 -5.11
N PRO A 873 -21.17 -0.24 -5.41
CA PRO A 873 -21.34 0.96 -4.58
C PRO A 873 -22.44 0.83 -3.50
N GLY A 874 -22.84 -0.40 -3.14
CA GLY A 874 -24.05 -0.68 -2.36
C GLY A 874 -23.89 -0.78 -0.83
N LEU A 875 -22.71 -0.53 -0.27
CA LEU A 875 -22.43 -0.75 1.17
C LEU A 875 -23.27 0.14 2.09
N ARG A 876 -23.55 1.38 1.67
CA ARG A 876 -24.53 2.28 2.31
C ARG A 876 -25.33 2.97 1.23
N GLN A 877 -26.64 2.86 1.30
CA GLN A 877 -27.51 3.21 0.18
C GLN A 877 -28.10 4.60 0.43
N LYS A 878 -27.33 5.64 0.12
CA LYS A 878 -27.78 7.03 0.33
C LYS A 878 -27.99 7.74 -0.98
N LYS A 879 -29.14 8.39 -1.12
CA LYS A 879 -29.35 9.39 -2.16
C LYS A 879 -28.65 10.68 -1.75
N GLU A 880 -28.00 11.30 -2.73
CA GLU A 880 -27.24 12.55 -2.61
C GLU A 880 -25.85 12.41 -1.91
N GLY A 881 -24.80 12.75 -2.67
CA GLY A 881 -23.44 12.85 -2.15
C GLY A 881 -22.57 11.62 -2.48
N PRO A 882 -21.99 10.95 -1.47
CA PRO A 882 -21.02 9.88 -1.68
C PRO A 882 -21.65 8.51 -1.99
N LEU A 883 -20.87 7.66 -2.66
CA LEU A 883 -21.12 6.24 -2.83
C LEU A 883 -20.12 5.45 -1.98
N ASP A 884 -20.60 4.45 -1.26
CA ASP A 884 -19.79 3.64 -0.34
C ASP A 884 -19.52 2.26 -0.96
N PHE A 885 -18.24 1.96 -1.16
CA PHE A 885 -17.74 0.71 -1.71
C PHE A 885 -17.14 -0.16 -0.59
N PRO A 886 -17.20 -1.51 -0.70
CA PRO A 886 -16.55 -2.42 0.23
C PRO A 886 -15.03 -2.22 0.32
N VAL A 887 -14.41 -1.83 -0.79
CA VAL A 887 -12.96 -1.59 -0.91
C VAL A 887 -12.72 -0.18 -1.45
N GLY A 888 -11.66 0.47 -0.98
CA GLY A 888 -11.32 1.83 -1.38
C GLY A 888 -11.07 1.98 -2.88
N VAL A 889 -11.64 3.03 -3.47
CA VAL A 889 -11.38 3.44 -4.85
C VAL A 889 -10.57 4.74 -4.82
N PRO A 890 -9.24 4.70 -5.10
CA PRO A 890 -8.36 5.85 -4.96
C PRO A 890 -8.71 7.02 -5.89
N GLU A 891 -8.37 8.25 -5.49
CA GLU A 891 -8.42 9.42 -6.37
C GLU A 891 -7.56 9.20 -7.62
N GLY A 892 -8.05 9.67 -8.77
CA GLY A 892 -7.44 9.44 -10.09
C GLY A 892 -7.88 8.15 -10.79
N THR A 893 -8.58 7.25 -10.09
CA THR A 893 -9.15 6.05 -10.71
C THR A 893 -10.21 6.44 -11.75
N VAL A 894 -10.15 5.81 -12.92
CA VAL A 894 -11.15 5.95 -13.98
C VAL A 894 -12.18 4.84 -13.83
N LEU A 895 -13.45 5.23 -13.77
CA LEU A 895 -14.59 4.32 -13.67
C LEU A 895 -15.53 4.53 -14.86
N ARG A 896 -16.31 3.50 -15.18
CA ARG A 896 -17.51 3.60 -16.02
C ARG A 896 -18.70 3.05 -15.27
N VAL A 897 -19.87 3.66 -15.44
CA VAL A 897 -21.11 3.01 -15.00
C VAL A 897 -21.38 1.85 -15.93
N MET A 898 -21.63 0.69 -15.35
CA MET A 898 -21.87 -0.55 -16.04
C MET A 898 -23.32 -0.98 -15.84
N HIS A 899 -23.79 -1.88 -16.69
CA HIS A 899 -25.10 -2.52 -16.54
C HIS A 899 -24.97 -4.01 -16.83
N SER A 900 -25.68 -4.82 -16.04
CA SER A 900 -25.86 -6.23 -16.34
C SER A 900 -27.26 -6.69 -15.94
N PRO A 901 -28.13 -7.03 -16.91
CA PRO A 901 -29.42 -7.64 -16.61
C PRO A 901 -29.28 -9.15 -16.31
N PRO A 902 -30.30 -9.78 -15.71
CA PRO A 902 -30.27 -11.20 -15.31
C PRO A 902 -29.84 -12.16 -16.42
N GLU A 903 -30.30 -11.94 -17.65
CA GLU A 903 -29.93 -12.77 -18.81
C GLU A 903 -28.43 -12.75 -19.10
N GLU A 904 -27.76 -11.60 -18.96
CA GLU A 904 -26.31 -11.48 -19.18
C GLU A 904 -25.52 -12.11 -18.02
N GLN A 905 -26.06 -12.10 -16.80
CA GLN A 905 -25.46 -12.80 -15.66
C GLN A 905 -25.46 -14.33 -15.86
N ILE A 906 -26.54 -14.89 -16.41
CA ILE A 906 -26.63 -16.33 -16.75
C ILE A 906 -25.65 -16.68 -17.88
N VAL A 907 -25.60 -15.85 -18.94
CA VAL A 907 -24.65 -16.03 -20.04
C VAL A 907 -23.21 -15.97 -19.52
N SER A 908 -22.91 -15.00 -18.67
CA SER A 908 -21.59 -14.87 -18.05
C SER A 908 -21.21 -16.08 -17.20
N ALA A 909 -22.15 -16.66 -16.44
CA ALA A 909 -21.89 -17.89 -15.67
C ALA A 909 -21.47 -19.03 -16.61
N ARG A 910 -22.25 -19.23 -17.68
CA ARG A 910 -21.98 -20.24 -18.72
C ARG A 910 -20.62 -20.03 -19.38
N GLU A 911 -20.33 -18.83 -19.83
CA GLU A 911 -19.09 -18.50 -20.53
C GLU A 911 -17.87 -18.67 -19.63
N THR A 912 -17.99 -18.31 -18.34
CA THR A 912 -16.93 -18.52 -17.35
C THR A 912 -16.63 -20.01 -17.17
N ALA A 913 -17.67 -20.84 -17.01
CA ALA A 913 -17.53 -22.29 -16.92
C ALA A 913 -16.95 -22.92 -18.20
N ASN A 914 -17.44 -22.50 -19.38
CA ASN A 914 -16.93 -22.96 -20.67
C ASN A 914 -15.45 -22.59 -20.86
N THR A 915 -15.07 -21.37 -20.48
CA THR A 915 -13.69 -20.90 -20.52
C THR A 915 -12.79 -21.73 -19.61
N ALA A 916 -13.25 -22.03 -18.39
CA ALA A 916 -12.50 -22.89 -17.46
C ALA A 916 -12.25 -24.29 -18.05
N ILE A 917 -13.26 -24.91 -18.68
CA ILE A 917 -13.10 -26.23 -19.32
C ILE A 917 -12.18 -26.15 -20.54
N ARG A 918 -12.34 -25.13 -21.38
CA ARG A 918 -11.49 -24.94 -22.58
C ARG A 918 -10.03 -24.72 -22.25
N ASN A 919 -9.75 -24.03 -21.15
CA ASN A 919 -8.39 -23.74 -20.69
C ASN A 919 -7.78 -24.91 -19.88
N ALA A 920 -8.55 -25.97 -19.60
CA ALA A 920 -8.05 -27.13 -18.89
C ALA A 920 -7.02 -27.90 -19.73
N PRO A 921 -5.83 -28.22 -19.18
CA PRO A 921 -4.79 -28.94 -19.92
C PRO A 921 -5.15 -30.41 -20.20
N GLY A 922 -6.15 -30.95 -19.49
CA GLY A 922 -6.54 -32.35 -19.52
C GLY A 922 -7.91 -32.59 -18.88
N GLU A 923 -8.18 -33.84 -18.49
CA GLU A 923 -9.42 -34.17 -17.77
C GLU A 923 -9.45 -33.51 -16.38
N VAL A 924 -10.61 -32.95 -16.03
CA VAL A 924 -10.85 -32.34 -14.72
C VAL A 924 -11.69 -33.28 -13.85
N SER A 925 -11.51 -33.20 -12.52
CA SER A 925 -12.26 -34.03 -11.55
C SER A 925 -13.46 -33.33 -10.92
N GLY A 926 -13.41 -32.00 -10.85
CA GLY A 926 -14.37 -31.16 -10.17
C GLY A 926 -13.77 -29.80 -9.84
N GLY A 927 -14.52 -28.95 -9.15
CA GLY A 927 -14.07 -27.59 -8.92
C GLY A 927 -14.80 -26.79 -7.85
N PHE A 928 -14.23 -25.62 -7.58
CA PHE A 928 -14.77 -24.63 -6.66
C PHE A 928 -15.26 -23.42 -7.44
N VAL A 929 -16.44 -22.93 -7.09
CA VAL A 929 -17.04 -21.73 -7.67
C VAL A 929 -17.20 -20.68 -6.58
N TYR A 930 -16.62 -19.51 -6.79
CA TYR A 930 -16.80 -18.33 -5.92
C TYR A 930 -17.69 -17.37 -6.70
N ASP A 931 -18.92 -17.16 -6.24
CA ASP A 931 -19.91 -16.33 -6.93
C ASP A 931 -20.34 -15.19 -6.02
N CYS A 932 -20.50 -13.98 -6.54
CA CYS A 932 -20.82 -12.84 -5.67
C CYS A 932 -22.28 -12.86 -5.23
N ALA A 933 -22.55 -12.54 -3.96
CA ALA A 933 -23.90 -12.31 -3.45
C ALA A 933 -24.66 -11.23 -4.24
N CYS A 934 -23.95 -10.28 -4.86
CA CYS A 934 -24.55 -9.31 -5.79
C CYS A 934 -25.24 -9.97 -6.99
N ARG A 935 -24.74 -11.12 -7.47
CA ARG A 935 -25.35 -11.85 -8.59
C ARG A 935 -26.68 -12.47 -8.18
N SER A 936 -26.81 -12.95 -6.96
CA SER A 936 -28.09 -13.37 -6.36
C SER A 936 -29.09 -12.22 -6.27
N ILE A 937 -28.65 -11.01 -5.91
CA ILE A 937 -29.51 -9.81 -5.93
C ILE A 937 -30.01 -9.49 -7.34
N ILE A 938 -29.16 -9.61 -8.37
CA ILE A 938 -29.55 -9.36 -9.77
C ILE A 938 -30.48 -10.47 -10.30
N LEU A 939 -30.08 -11.74 -10.12
CA LEU A 939 -30.77 -12.90 -10.67
C LEU A 939 -32.09 -13.21 -9.95
N GLY A 940 -32.17 -12.93 -8.65
CA GLY A 940 -33.33 -13.20 -7.81
C GLY A 940 -33.75 -14.68 -7.89
N GLU A 941 -35.00 -14.92 -8.29
CA GLU A 941 -35.55 -16.28 -8.41
C GLU A 941 -34.88 -17.12 -9.53
N ASN A 942 -34.05 -16.52 -10.39
CA ASN A 942 -33.38 -17.21 -11.50
C ASN A 942 -31.91 -17.59 -11.21
N PHE A 943 -31.47 -17.53 -9.95
CA PHE A 943 -30.08 -17.87 -9.61
C PHE A 943 -29.76 -19.35 -9.92
N ASP A 944 -30.74 -20.24 -9.78
CA ASP A 944 -30.65 -21.65 -10.17
C ASP A 944 -30.37 -21.82 -11.67
N GLU A 945 -30.94 -20.98 -12.54
CA GLU A 945 -30.66 -21.01 -13.98
C GLU A 945 -29.19 -20.71 -14.30
N ALA A 946 -28.52 -19.85 -13.51
CA ALA A 946 -27.09 -19.56 -13.67
C ALA A 946 -26.22 -20.76 -13.24
N VAL A 947 -26.60 -21.44 -12.15
CA VAL A 947 -25.92 -22.66 -11.68
C VAL A 947 -26.11 -23.82 -12.66
N ASP A 948 -27.33 -24.01 -13.18
CA ASP A 948 -27.63 -25.00 -14.22
C ASP A 948 -26.82 -24.72 -15.49
N ALA A 949 -26.69 -23.46 -15.89
CA ALA A 949 -25.89 -23.07 -17.05
C ALA A 949 -24.39 -23.36 -16.87
N MET A 950 -23.83 -23.22 -15.66
CA MET A 950 -22.47 -23.66 -15.36
C MET A 950 -22.34 -25.19 -15.42
N ASN A 951 -23.30 -25.91 -14.83
CA ASN A 951 -23.27 -27.37 -14.78
C ASN A 951 -23.32 -28.02 -16.17
N GLU A 952 -24.12 -27.47 -17.08
CA GLU A 952 -24.18 -27.93 -18.48
C GLU A 952 -22.82 -27.86 -19.21
N GLU A 953 -21.97 -26.89 -18.87
CA GLU A 953 -20.63 -26.74 -19.47
C GLU A 953 -19.57 -27.55 -18.73
N LEU A 954 -19.59 -27.55 -17.39
CA LEU A 954 -18.58 -28.23 -16.57
C LEU A 954 -18.70 -29.75 -16.65
N GLY A 955 -19.91 -30.31 -16.50
CA GLY A 955 -20.17 -31.75 -16.52
C GLY A 955 -19.43 -32.55 -15.43
N VAL A 956 -18.91 -31.89 -14.39
CA VAL A 956 -18.20 -32.47 -13.24
C VAL A 956 -18.75 -31.88 -11.93
N PRO A 957 -18.58 -32.56 -10.77
CA PRO A 957 -19.06 -32.03 -9.50
C PRO A 957 -18.38 -30.70 -9.14
N PHE A 958 -19.16 -29.75 -8.62
CA PHE A 958 -18.62 -28.48 -8.14
C PHE A 958 -19.46 -27.91 -7.01
N SER A 959 -18.79 -27.27 -6.06
CA SER A 959 -19.46 -26.52 -5.00
C SER A 959 -19.19 -25.04 -5.18
N GLY A 960 -20.16 -24.21 -4.82
CA GLY A 960 -19.92 -22.79 -4.66
C GLY A 960 -20.71 -22.16 -3.53
N PHE A 961 -20.40 -20.88 -3.31
CA PHE A 961 -21.10 -20.05 -2.33
C PHE A 961 -21.09 -18.60 -2.77
N GLU A 962 -22.04 -17.86 -2.21
CA GLU A 962 -22.19 -16.43 -2.38
C GLU A 962 -21.24 -15.66 -1.45
N THR A 963 -20.21 -15.09 -2.04
CA THR A 963 -19.17 -14.30 -1.38
C THR A 963 -19.53 -12.81 -1.39
N TYR A 964 -18.95 -11.99 -0.52
CA TYR A 964 -19.08 -10.51 -0.61
C TYR A 964 -18.16 -9.87 -1.65
N GLY A 965 -17.42 -10.70 -2.37
CA GLY A 965 -16.53 -10.34 -3.47
C GLY A 965 -15.40 -11.34 -3.58
N GLU A 966 -14.97 -11.53 -4.81
CA GLU A 966 -14.17 -12.66 -5.27
C GLU A 966 -12.70 -12.25 -5.37
N LEU A 967 -11.81 -13.17 -5.04
CA LEU A 967 -10.39 -13.04 -5.32
C LEU A 967 -10.04 -13.89 -6.54
N CYS A 968 -9.34 -13.30 -7.49
CA CYS A 968 -8.79 -14.04 -8.63
C CYS A 968 -7.50 -13.39 -9.11
N MET A 969 -6.39 -14.10 -8.97
CA MET A 969 -5.07 -13.67 -9.43
C MET A 969 -4.47 -14.80 -10.26
N GLU A 970 -4.29 -14.56 -11.56
CA GLU A 970 -3.72 -15.52 -12.51
C GLU A 970 -2.36 -15.04 -13.03
N ARG A 971 -1.51 -15.98 -13.44
CA ARG A 971 -0.17 -15.71 -13.96
C ARG A 971 -0.20 -14.72 -15.14
N GLY A 972 0.43 -13.56 -14.94
CA GLY A 972 0.58 -12.54 -15.97
C GLY A 972 -0.62 -11.61 -16.13
N LEU A 973 -1.67 -11.79 -15.31
CA LEU A 973 -2.83 -10.91 -15.28
C LEU A 973 -2.78 -10.03 -14.04
N MET A 974 -3.26 -8.79 -14.17
CA MET A 974 -3.44 -7.88 -13.06
C MET A 974 -4.87 -8.05 -12.59
N SER A 975 -5.13 -8.88 -11.58
CA SER A 975 -6.46 -8.80 -10.97
C SER A 975 -6.45 -9.25 -9.52
N GLY A 976 -7.14 -8.45 -8.72
CA GLY A 976 -7.20 -8.56 -7.27
C GLY A 976 -8.56 -9.02 -6.80
N TYR A 977 -9.31 -8.11 -6.19
CA TYR A 977 -10.63 -8.37 -5.63
C TYR A 977 -11.74 -7.83 -6.54
N HIS A 978 -12.78 -8.59 -6.83
CA HIS A 978 -13.91 -8.22 -7.68
C HIS A 978 -15.22 -8.23 -6.90
N ASN A 979 -16.23 -7.54 -7.43
CA ASN A 979 -17.62 -7.73 -7.03
C ASN A 979 -18.41 -8.27 -8.22
N THR A 980 -19.57 -8.86 -7.96
CA THR A 980 -20.56 -9.24 -9.00
C THR A 980 -19.96 -10.07 -10.12
N THR A 981 -19.10 -11.00 -9.71
CA THR A 981 -18.24 -11.82 -10.57
C THR A 981 -18.36 -13.28 -10.16
N SER A 982 -18.21 -14.21 -11.12
CA SER A 982 -18.03 -15.63 -10.86
C SER A 982 -16.57 -16.00 -11.12
N VAL A 983 -15.94 -16.72 -10.20
CA VAL A 983 -14.60 -17.31 -10.35
C VAL A 983 -14.74 -18.83 -10.27
N VAL A 984 -14.31 -19.52 -11.33
CA VAL A 984 -14.34 -20.98 -11.42
C VAL A 984 -12.92 -21.52 -11.35
N MET A 985 -12.68 -22.43 -10.42
CA MET A 985 -11.41 -23.16 -10.29
C MET A 985 -11.62 -24.65 -10.48
N LEU A 986 -10.96 -25.26 -11.46
CA LEU A 986 -11.05 -26.68 -11.77
C LEU A 986 -9.78 -27.43 -11.40
N LEU A 987 -9.95 -28.59 -10.77
CA LEU A 987 -8.85 -29.47 -10.38
C LEU A 987 -8.58 -30.53 -11.45
N PRO A 988 -7.31 -30.77 -11.81
CA PRO A 988 -6.93 -31.82 -12.74
C PRO A 988 -7.15 -33.21 -12.11
N LYS A 989 -7.35 -34.20 -12.98
CA LYS A 989 -7.61 -35.59 -12.60
C LYS A 989 -6.42 -36.37 -12.07
#